data_AF-A0A831YID4-F1
#
_entry.id   AF-A0A831YID4-F1
#
_cell.length_a   1.000
_cell.length_b   1.000
_cell.length_c   1.000
_cell.angle_alpha   90.00
_cell.angle_beta   90.00
_cell.angle_gamma   90.00
#
_symmetry.space_group_name_H-M   'P 1'
#
loop_
_entity.id
_entity.type
_entity.pdbx_description
1 polymer ?
#
loop_
_entity_poly.entity_id
_entity_poly.type
_entity_poly.pdbx_seq_one_letter_code
_entity_poly.pdbx_strand_id
1 'polypeptide(L)'
;MGTKAYAALLSVARGGIYGHAAMLLMGEGALADIVLSTPEGVYQKAWRIAKGRGEAVDPSRMGAAGYEDKAASALLRYLLGRTVSEDLMFRRVKGGFEVLRAYGGVEVPVDALKIGETAARSKAAEEVLRRFVEEAKRTVPDLSGIKKIWQALEWLNTDMSIRGRQIVGGTAHLWQLRWYFALFGEGKIGGGGANVTEEGVKPNVTMYWRREVLDRIIAAERRWLGPLLGRAVKSWRELVDAIDWRWVLKRVEELADELKPWIGHKKMDSAKREGLVGRMLGELTLLVHFAEARRGMDDDKWHAERAKRLARAVEALSGGRITGNHAEELAWAIIRYAEGHKKKAERRIESLAKEVGVPSEEVWGVVDFVLSDMYCLARDCARDEVVRKFVAPTLELVMLDKALNNEFDKEEALLLFGEMYATAVAGDGSVGPDEITLAVGGELGGGAALLRLAALHLLNQLLPKELKFNVRIYVVRGRYYYIAATGGDAARFRRLLAVTAPSAGGEYLSDKFNEFVKDARVEVQFDKNSLKLTKGGRVAADLTISEGDIKIKYNVYLRRDILLQFRSTDRHRVELAASLLRLAGVTAEVRKETRKKGDRDVWYVEATTDVLAAGREELRKAIANVVREAIASGWVDTGKAEGWLKKLEEGRVLREGWPKYSVGLAKGALEVRFISTNPDSIEREAQRLRDIGLVEGRHFSVKMPEGGRDGYVSILKEGLAYAAWLSVHSKDKDQRELAADFVKIILQRAEEAGEDVRKKAEEIVEEGKAWGSLKLEGFEKEVEVNGKKYKVKVIGGEAVEEDRGGRKLLRIRITAEVDGVRRDYEITYGRYGKNEARGRAYASAEAPGGKEADAERFSALVEALTGRRPRVYRMKKGKIMMDCYEGHLEGFRRYAELADAIEKWLEESSR
;
A
#
# COMPACT_ATOMS: atom_id res chain seq x y z
N MET A 1 -7.76 -9.50 -27.62
CA MET A 1 -7.81 -8.42 -28.62
C MET A 1 -6.48 -7.68 -28.58
N GLY A 2 -5.81 -7.47 -29.72
CA GLY A 2 -4.62 -6.62 -29.75
C GLY A 2 -4.97 -5.17 -29.42
N THR A 3 -4.07 -4.44 -28.75
CA THR A 3 -4.22 -3.04 -28.31
C THR A 3 -4.73 -2.13 -29.44
N LYS A 4 -4.37 -2.45 -30.69
CA LYS A 4 -4.79 -1.77 -31.92
C LYS A 4 -6.28 -1.93 -32.26
N ALA A 5 -6.86 -3.12 -32.03
CA ALA A 5 -8.28 -3.39 -32.25
C ALA A 5 -9.16 -2.70 -31.18
N TYR A 6 -8.66 -2.60 -29.95
CA TYR A 6 -9.35 -1.94 -28.85
C TYR A 6 -9.38 -0.41 -29.04
N ALA A 7 -8.28 0.19 -29.51
CA ALA A 7 -8.22 1.62 -29.85
C ALA A 7 -9.17 1.99 -31.01
N ALA A 8 -9.27 1.14 -32.03
CA ALA A 8 -10.22 1.32 -33.14
C ALA A 8 -11.68 1.24 -32.68
N LEU A 9 -12.02 0.28 -31.81
CA LEU A 9 -13.37 0.16 -31.23
C LEU A 9 -13.73 1.36 -30.33
N LEU A 10 -12.79 1.88 -29.54
CA LEU A 10 -12.99 3.07 -28.70
C LEU A 10 -13.17 4.35 -29.52
N SER A 11 -12.43 4.50 -30.63
CA SER A 11 -12.59 5.60 -31.59
C SER A 11 -14.00 5.65 -32.17
N VAL A 12 -14.56 4.49 -32.54
CA VAL A 12 -15.91 4.37 -33.11
C VAL A 12 -16.99 4.58 -32.05
N ALA A 13 -16.77 4.11 -30.82
CA ALA A 13 -17.78 4.13 -29.76
C ALA A 13 -17.93 5.49 -29.04
N ARG A 14 -16.87 6.31 -28.95
CA ARG A 14 -16.87 7.54 -28.11
C ARG A 14 -16.74 8.87 -28.84
N GLY A 15 -16.28 8.90 -30.09
CA GLY A 15 -16.09 10.15 -30.86
C GLY A 15 -15.10 11.15 -30.23
N GLY A 16 -14.88 12.29 -30.90
CA GLY A 16 -14.05 13.41 -30.39
C GLY A 16 -12.55 13.11 -30.27
N ILE A 17 -11.95 13.46 -29.13
CA ILE A 17 -10.50 13.36 -28.83
C ILE A 17 -9.94 11.94 -29.02
N TYR A 18 -10.74 10.91 -28.74
CA TYR A 18 -10.36 9.50 -28.89
C TYR A 18 -10.24 9.10 -30.37
N GLY A 19 -11.08 9.68 -31.24
CA GLY A 19 -11.00 9.50 -32.70
C GLY A 19 -9.81 10.26 -33.31
N HIS A 20 -9.49 11.44 -32.78
CA HIS A 20 -8.32 12.20 -33.23
C HIS A 20 -7.00 11.50 -32.86
N ALA A 21 -6.89 10.95 -31.63
CA ALA A 21 -5.75 10.14 -31.22
C ALA A 21 -5.59 8.86 -32.07
N ALA A 22 -6.69 8.22 -32.46
CA ALA A 22 -6.68 7.05 -33.35
C ALA A 22 -6.16 7.40 -34.76
N MET A 23 -6.53 8.57 -35.31
CA MET A 23 -5.98 9.05 -36.59
C MET A 23 -4.48 9.37 -36.54
N LEU A 24 -3.97 9.91 -35.42
CA LEU A 24 -2.55 10.21 -35.26
C LEU A 24 -1.66 8.95 -35.15
N LEU A 25 -2.25 7.83 -34.77
CA LEU A 25 -1.60 6.51 -34.73
C LEU A 25 -1.58 5.82 -36.11
N MET A 26 -2.29 6.34 -37.12
CA MET A 26 -2.27 5.86 -38.51
C MET A 26 -1.08 6.46 -39.28
N GLY A 27 0.13 5.98 -39.00
CA GLY A 27 1.26 6.10 -39.94
C GLY A 27 1.28 4.90 -40.89
N GLU A 28 1.63 5.13 -42.16
CA GLU A 28 1.52 4.17 -43.28
C GLU A 28 1.84 2.70 -42.94
N GLY A 29 0.94 1.79 -43.36
CA GLY A 29 1.02 0.35 -43.15
C GLY A 29 -0.36 -0.28 -42.96
N ALA A 30 -0.40 -1.61 -42.74
CA ALA A 30 -1.56 -2.52 -42.75
C ALA A 30 -2.81 -2.15 -41.91
N LEU A 31 -2.80 -1.01 -41.20
CA LEU A 31 -3.95 -0.43 -40.50
C LEU A 31 -4.97 0.23 -41.44
N ALA A 32 -4.55 0.76 -42.61
CA ALA A 32 -5.49 1.32 -43.59
C ALA A 32 -6.45 0.24 -44.15
N ASP A 33 -5.95 -0.98 -44.35
CA ASP A 33 -6.72 -2.10 -44.92
C ASP A 33 -7.69 -2.75 -43.92
N ILE A 34 -7.42 -2.63 -42.62
CA ILE A 34 -8.23 -3.23 -41.54
C ILE A 34 -9.47 -2.36 -41.23
N VAL A 35 -9.33 -1.04 -41.26
CA VAL A 35 -10.45 -0.11 -41.00
C VAL A 35 -11.46 -0.08 -42.14
N LEU A 36 -11.04 -0.40 -43.38
CA LEU A 36 -11.92 -0.49 -44.55
C LEU A 36 -12.71 -1.82 -44.64
N SER A 37 -12.51 -2.78 -43.73
CA SER A 37 -13.15 -4.11 -43.77
C SER A 37 -14.17 -4.28 -42.64
N THR A 38 -15.35 -4.85 -42.96
CA THR A 38 -16.40 -5.16 -41.97
C THR A 38 -15.94 -6.18 -40.91
N PRO A 39 -16.53 -6.18 -39.68
CA PRO A 39 -16.05 -6.97 -38.54
C PRO A 39 -15.88 -8.48 -38.82
N GLU A 40 -16.76 -9.04 -39.65
CA GLU A 40 -16.73 -10.46 -40.04
C GLU A 40 -15.57 -10.79 -41.00
N GLY A 41 -15.17 -9.83 -41.84
CA GLY A 41 -14.03 -9.96 -42.75
C GLY A 41 -12.69 -9.98 -42.02
N VAL A 42 -12.58 -9.27 -40.89
CA VAL A 42 -11.39 -9.24 -40.03
C VAL A 42 -11.15 -10.61 -39.36
N TYR A 43 -12.22 -11.23 -38.86
CA TYR A 43 -12.16 -12.56 -38.25
C TYR A 43 -11.79 -13.65 -39.28
N GLN A 44 -12.41 -13.61 -40.47
CA GLN A 44 -12.15 -14.57 -41.55
C GLN A 44 -10.72 -14.48 -42.11
N LYS A 45 -10.16 -13.27 -42.28
CA LYS A 45 -8.77 -13.09 -42.73
C LYS A 45 -7.76 -13.54 -41.68
N ALA A 46 -8.00 -13.23 -40.40
CA ALA A 46 -7.15 -13.69 -39.30
C ALA A 46 -7.17 -15.22 -39.18
N TRP A 47 -8.34 -15.85 -39.32
CA TRP A 47 -8.51 -17.30 -39.29
C TRP A 47 -7.81 -18.01 -40.48
N ARG A 48 -7.84 -17.43 -41.69
CA ARG A 48 -7.15 -17.99 -42.87
C ARG A 48 -5.62 -17.91 -42.75
N ILE A 49 -5.08 -16.85 -42.13
CA ILE A 49 -3.64 -16.72 -41.88
C ILE A 49 -3.18 -17.76 -40.83
N ALA A 50 -4.02 -18.04 -39.82
CA ALA A 50 -3.75 -19.07 -38.82
C ALA A 50 -3.79 -20.50 -39.41
N LYS A 51 -4.67 -20.77 -40.37
CA LYS A 51 -4.81 -22.10 -41.01
C LYS A 51 -3.63 -22.46 -41.94
N GLY A 52 -2.89 -21.48 -42.45
CA GLY A 52 -1.77 -21.69 -43.38
C GLY A 52 -0.44 -22.08 -42.74
N ARG A 53 -0.30 -22.04 -41.40
CA ARG A 53 0.98 -22.28 -40.71
C ARG A 53 1.02 -23.44 -39.71
N GLY A 54 -0.09 -24.11 -39.44
CA GLY A 54 -0.08 -25.38 -38.70
C GLY A 54 0.55 -25.36 -37.30
N GLU A 55 0.48 -24.25 -36.56
CA GLU A 55 1.02 -24.16 -35.19
C GLU A 55 -0.05 -23.64 -34.20
N ALA A 56 -0.21 -24.36 -33.08
CA ALA A 56 -0.92 -23.87 -31.91
C ALA A 56 -0.06 -22.80 -31.22
N VAL A 57 -0.60 -21.58 -31.06
CA VAL A 57 0.16 -20.44 -30.53
C VAL A 57 0.25 -20.53 -29.01
N ASP A 58 1.45 -20.85 -28.52
CA ASP A 58 1.91 -20.61 -27.15
C ASP A 58 2.14 -19.08 -26.95
N PRO A 59 1.50 -18.43 -25.95
CA PRO A 59 1.58 -16.97 -25.73
C PRO A 59 2.97 -16.44 -25.31
N SER A 60 3.95 -17.31 -25.05
CA SER A 60 5.25 -16.94 -24.47
C SER A 60 6.27 -16.34 -25.48
N ARG A 61 5.93 -16.19 -26.76
CA ARG A 61 6.80 -15.58 -27.80
C ARG A 61 6.17 -14.41 -28.55
N MET A 62 5.73 -13.36 -27.86
CA MET A 62 5.59 -12.03 -28.49
C MET A 62 6.84 -11.18 -28.20
N GLY A 63 7.56 -10.81 -29.26
CA GLY A 63 8.71 -9.91 -29.18
C GLY A 63 8.35 -8.53 -28.60
N ALA A 64 9.37 -7.78 -28.17
CA ALA A 64 9.23 -6.46 -27.57
C ALA A 64 8.26 -5.54 -28.35
N ALA A 65 7.28 -4.97 -27.66
CA ALA A 65 6.29 -4.06 -28.26
C ALA A 65 6.98 -2.95 -29.07
N GLY A 66 6.52 -2.74 -30.31
CA GLY A 66 7.02 -1.67 -31.18
C GLY A 66 6.68 -0.28 -30.64
N TYR A 67 7.33 0.76 -31.16
CA TYR A 67 7.10 2.15 -30.74
C TYR A 67 5.61 2.55 -30.79
N GLU A 68 4.89 2.09 -31.81
CA GLU A 68 3.46 2.38 -32.01
C GLU A 68 2.57 1.78 -30.92
N ASP A 69 2.85 0.55 -30.49
CA ASP A 69 2.10 -0.11 -29.41
C ASP A 69 2.34 0.59 -28.07
N LYS A 70 3.59 1.02 -27.82
CA LYS A 70 3.96 1.82 -26.65
C LYS A 70 3.33 3.20 -26.69
N ALA A 71 3.30 3.85 -27.85
CA ALA A 71 2.68 5.16 -28.06
C ALA A 71 1.16 5.12 -27.87
N ALA A 72 0.49 4.10 -28.41
CA ALA A 72 -0.95 3.90 -28.24
C ALA A 72 -1.32 3.62 -26.78
N SER A 73 -0.58 2.73 -26.12
CA SER A 73 -0.76 2.43 -24.70
C SER A 73 -0.55 3.68 -23.82
N ALA A 74 0.49 4.46 -24.09
CA ALA A 74 0.77 5.70 -23.36
C ALA A 74 -0.32 6.76 -23.55
N LEU A 75 -0.81 6.96 -24.78
CA LEU A 75 -1.91 7.90 -25.07
C LEU A 75 -3.21 7.47 -24.39
N LEU A 76 -3.55 6.18 -24.45
CA LEU A 76 -4.74 5.64 -23.79
C LEU A 76 -4.67 5.85 -22.27
N ARG A 77 -3.55 5.51 -21.64
CA ARG A 77 -3.34 5.71 -20.20
C ARG A 77 -3.35 7.20 -19.82
N TYR A 78 -2.78 8.07 -20.65
CA TYR A 78 -2.80 9.51 -20.46
C TYR A 78 -4.23 10.09 -20.53
N LEU A 79 -5.06 9.61 -21.46
CA LEU A 79 -6.45 10.02 -21.62
C LEU A 79 -7.36 9.46 -20.51
N LEU A 80 -7.17 8.21 -20.11
CA LEU A 80 -7.92 7.57 -19.02
C LEU A 80 -7.63 8.21 -17.65
N GLY A 81 -6.43 8.75 -17.46
CA GLY A 81 -6.03 9.43 -16.23
C GLY A 81 -6.53 10.87 -16.07
N ARG A 82 -7.32 11.41 -17.01
CA ARG A 82 -7.90 12.76 -16.93
C ARG A 82 -9.42 12.72 -17.04
N THR A 83 -10.11 13.63 -16.34
CA THR A 83 -11.57 13.80 -16.47
C THR A 83 -11.92 14.22 -17.91
N VAL A 84 -12.93 13.57 -18.48
CA VAL A 84 -13.28 13.51 -19.93
C VAL A 84 -13.81 14.83 -20.51
N SER A 85 -13.40 16.01 -20.03
CA SER A 85 -13.94 17.31 -20.48
C SER A 85 -12.92 18.36 -20.92
N GLU A 86 -11.67 17.99 -21.23
CA GLU A 86 -10.67 18.95 -21.70
C GLU A 86 -10.56 18.92 -23.24
N ASP A 87 -10.69 20.08 -23.90
CA ASP A 87 -10.46 20.30 -25.35
C ASP A 87 -8.97 20.15 -25.70
N LEU A 88 -8.43 18.94 -25.51
CA LEU A 88 -7.04 18.63 -25.76
C LEU A 88 -6.82 18.13 -27.20
N MET A 89 -5.75 18.62 -27.80
CA MET A 89 -5.26 18.22 -29.11
C MET A 89 -3.86 17.61 -28.96
N PHE A 90 -3.53 16.61 -29.77
CA PHE A 90 -2.22 15.97 -29.73
C PHE A 90 -1.48 16.22 -31.05
N ARG A 91 -0.22 16.60 -30.96
CA ARG A 91 0.65 16.78 -32.12
C ARG A 91 1.81 15.81 -32.04
N ARG A 92 1.99 14.95 -33.04
CA ARG A 92 3.09 13.99 -33.07
C ARG A 92 4.42 14.73 -33.24
N VAL A 93 5.38 14.46 -32.36
CA VAL A 93 6.74 15.01 -32.41
C VAL A 93 7.77 13.89 -32.30
N LYS A 94 9.03 14.17 -32.62
CA LYS A 94 10.10 13.15 -32.57
C LYS A 94 10.25 12.58 -31.15
N GLY A 95 9.86 11.32 -30.96
CA GLY A 95 9.93 10.61 -29.67
C GLY A 95 8.73 10.81 -28.74
N GLY A 96 7.61 11.40 -29.20
CA GLY A 96 6.43 11.59 -28.37
C GLY A 96 5.26 12.36 -29.00
N PHE A 97 4.43 12.97 -28.14
CA PHE A 97 3.32 13.85 -28.51
C PHE A 97 3.39 15.14 -27.70
N GLU A 98 3.21 16.29 -28.36
CA GLU A 98 2.83 17.52 -27.69
C GLU A 98 1.33 17.46 -27.40
N VAL A 99 0.94 17.86 -26.19
CA VAL A 99 -0.45 18.00 -25.79
C VAL A 99 -0.76 19.48 -25.73
N LEU A 100 -1.72 19.90 -26.55
CA LEU A 100 -2.20 21.26 -26.67
C LEU A 100 -3.62 21.34 -26.11
N ARG A 101 -4.04 22.51 -25.66
CA ARG A 101 -5.42 22.79 -25.31
C ARG A 101 -5.93 23.94 -26.16
N ALA A 102 -7.12 23.79 -26.74
CA ALA A 102 -7.76 24.84 -27.50
C ALA A 102 -8.61 25.72 -26.57
N TYR A 103 -8.32 27.02 -26.51
CA TYR A 103 -9.14 28.02 -25.84
C TYR A 103 -9.70 28.98 -26.89
N GLY A 104 -10.98 28.86 -27.22
CA GLY A 104 -11.64 29.78 -28.18
C GLY A 104 -10.89 29.90 -29.52
N GLY A 105 -10.32 28.81 -30.02
CA GLY A 105 -9.54 28.77 -31.26
C GLY A 105 -8.03 29.00 -31.14
N VAL A 106 -7.51 29.28 -29.93
CA VAL A 106 -6.07 29.41 -29.66
C VAL A 106 -5.52 28.11 -29.07
N GLU A 107 -4.54 27.50 -29.74
CA GLU A 107 -3.84 26.30 -29.26
C GLU A 107 -2.71 26.67 -28.29
N VAL A 108 -2.80 26.22 -27.03
CA VAL A 108 -1.77 26.45 -26.00
C VAL A 108 -1.14 25.12 -25.60
N PRO A 109 0.21 24.98 -25.61
CA PRO A 109 0.87 23.78 -25.10
C PRO A 109 0.62 23.58 -23.61
N VAL A 110 0.09 22.41 -23.23
CA VAL A 110 -0.26 22.07 -21.84
C VAL A 110 0.51 20.88 -21.28
N ASP A 111 1.04 19.99 -22.12
CA ASP A 111 1.90 18.87 -21.70
C ASP A 111 2.75 18.39 -22.89
N ALA A 112 3.76 17.56 -22.62
CA ALA A 112 4.52 16.82 -23.62
C ALA A 112 4.71 15.37 -23.15
N LEU A 113 4.09 14.43 -23.85
CA LEU A 113 4.18 13.00 -23.60
C LEU A 113 5.35 12.39 -24.36
N LYS A 114 6.42 12.01 -23.66
CA LYS A 114 7.58 11.31 -24.23
C LYS A 114 7.42 9.80 -24.09
N ILE A 115 7.67 9.06 -25.16
CA ILE A 115 7.62 7.59 -25.19
C ILE A 115 9.04 7.05 -24.94
N GLY A 116 9.31 6.61 -23.72
CA GLY A 116 10.58 5.97 -23.35
C GLY A 116 10.61 4.48 -23.66
N GLU A 117 11.79 3.86 -23.55
CA GLU A 117 11.97 2.42 -23.78
C GLU A 117 11.16 1.55 -22.81
N THR A 118 11.02 2.00 -21.57
CA THR A 118 10.36 1.28 -20.46
C THR A 118 9.06 1.93 -19.96
N ALA A 119 8.92 3.26 -20.05
CA ALA A 119 7.72 3.97 -19.59
C ALA A 119 7.52 5.30 -20.34
N ALA A 120 6.26 5.75 -20.45
CA ALA A 120 5.91 7.06 -20.96
C ALA A 120 5.90 8.11 -19.84
N ARG A 121 6.40 9.31 -20.15
CA ARG A 121 6.51 10.43 -19.20
C ARG A 121 5.84 11.66 -19.76
N SER A 122 5.06 12.35 -18.94
CA SER A 122 4.52 13.66 -19.26
C SER A 122 5.31 14.76 -18.54
N LYS A 123 5.36 15.96 -19.12
CA LYS A 123 5.82 17.16 -18.43
C LYS A 123 4.60 17.74 -17.73
N ALA A 124 4.27 17.16 -16.57
CA ALA A 124 3.09 17.51 -15.78
C ALA A 124 2.85 19.03 -15.74
N ALA A 125 1.61 19.45 -15.96
CA ALA A 125 1.22 20.85 -15.84
C ALA A 125 1.61 21.37 -14.45
N GLU A 126 2.17 22.58 -14.40
CA GLU A 126 2.66 23.23 -13.17
C GLU A 126 1.58 23.24 -12.07
N GLU A 127 0.30 23.33 -12.46
CA GLU A 127 -0.84 23.26 -11.55
C GLU A 127 -1.01 21.89 -10.87
N VAL A 128 -0.75 20.77 -11.57
CA VAL A 128 -0.84 19.42 -10.99
C VAL A 128 0.24 19.22 -9.93
N LEU A 129 1.48 19.65 -10.25
CA LEU A 129 2.59 19.62 -9.29
C LEU A 129 2.31 20.52 -8.09
N ARG A 130 1.72 21.71 -8.32
CA ARG A 130 1.32 22.63 -7.26
C ARG A 130 0.24 22.03 -6.36
N ARG A 131 -0.81 21.43 -6.92
CA ARG A 131 -1.87 20.75 -6.13
C ARG A 131 -1.30 19.59 -5.30
N PHE A 132 -0.40 18.79 -5.88
CA PHE A 132 0.29 17.70 -5.16
C PHE A 132 1.10 18.23 -3.96
N VAL A 133 1.84 19.34 -4.16
CA VAL A 133 2.60 20.00 -3.10
C VAL A 133 1.68 20.58 -2.03
N GLU A 134 0.59 21.26 -2.40
CA GLU A 134 -0.36 21.84 -1.45
C GLU A 134 -1.08 20.76 -0.63
N GLU A 135 -1.38 19.61 -1.23
CA GLU A 135 -1.96 18.48 -0.50
C GLU A 135 -1.00 17.89 0.52
N ALA A 136 0.29 17.74 0.16
CA ALA A 136 1.31 17.29 1.10
C ALA A 136 1.52 18.29 2.26
N LYS A 137 1.34 19.60 2.04
CA LYS A 137 1.43 20.61 3.10
C LYS A 137 0.29 20.54 4.11
N ARG A 138 -0.91 20.12 3.69
CA ARG A 138 -2.09 20.01 4.57
C ARG A 138 -1.98 18.89 5.58
N THR A 139 -1.20 17.86 5.26
CA THR A 139 -1.12 16.60 6.01
C THR A 139 0.30 16.32 6.54
N VAL A 140 1.08 17.38 6.79
CA VAL A 140 2.44 17.29 7.34
C VAL A 140 2.39 16.67 8.74
N PRO A 141 3.13 15.57 9.00
CA PRO A 141 3.18 14.97 10.32
C PRO A 141 3.87 15.91 11.32
N ASP A 142 3.36 15.95 12.55
CA ASP A 142 4.03 16.69 13.63
C ASP A 142 5.24 15.90 14.14
N LEU A 143 6.44 16.43 13.90
CA LEU A 143 7.71 15.89 14.40
C LEU A 143 8.26 16.68 15.61
N SER A 144 7.43 17.47 16.30
CA SER A 144 7.86 18.27 17.45
C SER A 144 8.39 17.40 18.60
N GLY A 145 9.68 17.47 18.91
CA GLY A 145 10.31 16.64 19.94
C GLY A 145 10.84 15.29 19.44
N ILE A 146 10.69 14.97 18.15
CA ILE A 146 11.43 13.88 17.47
C ILE A 146 12.79 14.42 17.02
N LYS A 147 13.84 13.59 17.15
CA LYS A 147 15.21 13.92 16.74
C LYS A 147 15.32 13.86 15.19
N LYS A 148 15.30 15.01 14.52
CA LYS A 148 15.25 15.11 13.06
C LYS A 148 16.59 14.75 12.39
N ILE A 149 17.71 14.89 13.09
CA ILE A 149 19.04 14.72 12.49
C ILE A 149 19.24 13.32 11.89
N TRP A 150 18.80 12.28 12.59
CA TRP A 150 18.99 10.89 12.18
C TRP A 150 18.26 10.58 10.87
N GLN A 151 17.03 11.07 10.73
CA GLN A 151 16.25 10.93 9.50
C GLN A 151 16.80 11.82 8.38
N ALA A 152 17.20 13.05 8.69
CA ALA A 152 17.74 13.99 7.69
C ALA A 152 19.02 13.45 7.03
N LEU A 153 19.91 12.83 7.82
CA LEU A 153 21.13 12.20 7.33
C LEU A 153 20.85 10.98 6.45
N GLU A 154 19.81 10.22 6.76
CA GLU A 154 19.42 9.03 5.99
C GLU A 154 18.75 9.38 4.67
N TRP A 155 17.88 10.40 4.65
CA TRP A 155 17.37 10.94 3.40
C TRP A 155 18.49 11.47 2.51
N LEU A 156 19.50 12.10 3.10
CA LEU A 156 20.71 12.52 2.39
C LEU A 156 21.59 11.36 1.95
N ASN A 157 21.42 10.14 2.47
CA ASN A 157 22.11 8.97 1.93
C ASN A 157 21.36 8.41 0.71
N THR A 158 20.02 8.44 0.76
CA THR A 158 19.15 7.84 -0.25
C THR A 158 18.64 8.87 -1.28
N ASP A 159 17.39 9.29 -1.14
CA ASP A 159 16.59 10.04 -2.12
C ASP A 159 16.92 11.53 -2.25
N MET A 160 17.69 12.09 -1.32
CA MET A 160 18.07 13.50 -1.31
C MET A 160 19.56 13.68 -1.58
N SER A 161 19.90 14.77 -2.27
CA SER A 161 21.27 15.13 -2.61
C SER A 161 21.60 16.56 -2.22
N ILE A 162 22.90 16.86 -2.11
CA ILE A 162 23.40 18.23 -1.92
C ILE A 162 24.01 18.69 -3.23
N ARG A 163 23.45 19.76 -3.80
CA ARG A 163 23.95 20.39 -5.03
C ARG A 163 24.23 21.86 -4.77
N GLY A 164 25.51 22.20 -4.69
CA GLY A 164 25.94 23.54 -4.29
C GLY A 164 25.37 23.91 -2.92
N ARG A 165 24.68 25.05 -2.83
CA ARG A 165 24.06 25.54 -1.58
C ARG A 165 22.63 25.04 -1.34
N GLN A 166 22.22 23.98 -2.04
CA GLN A 166 20.85 23.47 -1.98
C GLN A 166 20.82 21.98 -1.67
N ILE A 167 19.80 21.58 -0.92
CA ILE A 167 19.37 20.19 -0.78
C ILE A 167 18.29 19.96 -1.83
N VAL A 168 18.40 18.87 -2.59
CA VAL A 168 17.50 18.54 -3.69
C VAL A 168 16.91 17.17 -3.44
N GLY A 169 15.58 17.05 -3.49
CA GLY A 169 14.87 15.78 -3.34
C GLY A 169 13.77 15.66 -4.39
N GLY A 170 13.73 14.52 -5.08
CA GLY A 170 12.66 14.17 -6.01
C GLY A 170 11.72 13.14 -5.37
N THR A 171 10.41 13.26 -5.58
CA THR A 171 9.48 12.21 -5.17
C THR A 171 8.20 12.20 -5.98
N ALA A 172 7.65 11.00 -6.17
CA ALA A 172 6.31 10.77 -6.69
C ALA A 172 5.31 10.35 -5.60
N HIS A 173 5.75 10.25 -4.34
CA HIS A 173 4.94 9.76 -3.23
C HIS A 173 4.51 10.91 -2.32
N LEU A 174 3.20 11.05 -2.13
CA LEU A 174 2.64 12.10 -1.27
C LEU A 174 3.13 11.96 0.18
N TRP A 175 3.18 10.72 0.68
CA TRP A 175 3.67 10.42 2.03
C TRP A 175 5.15 10.84 2.20
N GLN A 176 6.00 10.65 1.18
CA GLN A 176 7.41 11.01 1.27
C GLN A 176 7.57 12.54 1.28
N LEU A 177 6.76 13.24 0.49
CA LEU A 177 6.77 14.70 0.45
C LEU A 177 6.28 15.35 1.75
N ARG A 178 5.23 14.81 2.42
CA ARG A 178 4.79 15.30 3.75
C ARG A 178 5.92 15.20 4.77
N TRP A 179 6.72 14.13 4.72
CA TRP A 179 7.87 13.94 5.60
C TRP A 179 9.03 14.89 5.28
N TYR A 180 9.31 15.17 4.00
CA TYR A 180 10.28 16.20 3.63
C TYR A 180 9.89 17.58 4.18
N PHE A 181 8.61 17.95 4.10
CA PHE A 181 8.13 19.19 4.71
C PHE A 181 8.25 19.19 6.23
N ALA A 182 7.97 18.07 6.88
CA ALA A 182 8.11 17.96 8.33
C ALA A 182 9.57 18.12 8.80
N LEU A 183 10.53 17.62 8.03
CA LEU A 183 11.96 17.69 8.35
C LEU A 183 12.58 19.04 7.97
N PHE A 184 12.43 19.45 6.71
CA PHE A 184 13.15 20.59 6.13
C PHE A 184 12.32 21.88 6.03
N GLY A 185 11.03 21.83 6.38
CA GLY A 185 10.11 22.95 6.22
C GLY A 185 9.79 23.24 4.75
N GLU A 186 9.29 24.44 4.47
CA GLU A 186 8.91 24.81 3.11
C GLU A 186 10.13 24.88 2.17
N GLY A 187 10.02 24.14 1.06
CA GLY A 187 10.98 24.13 -0.04
C GLY A 187 10.45 24.86 -1.27
N LYS A 188 11.32 25.08 -2.25
CA LYS A 188 10.94 25.62 -3.57
C LYS A 188 10.73 24.48 -4.56
N ILE A 189 9.66 24.60 -5.36
CA ILE A 189 9.46 23.73 -6.52
C ILE A 189 10.45 24.18 -7.60
N GLY A 190 11.34 23.30 -8.05
CA GLY A 190 12.22 23.61 -9.20
C GLY A 190 11.80 22.94 -10.51
N GLY A 191 10.75 22.13 -10.48
CA GLY A 191 10.17 21.45 -11.63
C GLY A 191 9.72 20.04 -11.31
N GLY A 192 9.15 19.34 -12.30
CA GLY A 192 8.69 17.97 -12.15
C GLY A 192 8.13 17.44 -13.46
N GLY A 193 7.95 16.12 -13.51
CA GLY A 193 7.22 15.47 -14.59
C GLY A 193 6.07 14.66 -14.01
N ALA A 194 5.45 13.81 -14.82
CA ALA A 194 4.63 12.74 -14.31
C ALA A 194 4.92 11.44 -15.07
N ASN A 195 4.89 10.33 -14.34
CA ASN A 195 4.90 9.01 -14.95
C ASN A 195 3.47 8.65 -15.36
N VAL A 196 3.30 8.14 -16.57
CA VAL A 196 1.99 7.68 -17.05
C VAL A 196 1.91 6.17 -16.85
N THR A 197 1.10 5.74 -15.87
CA THR A 197 0.93 4.34 -15.45
C THR A 197 -0.50 3.85 -15.71
N GLU A 198 -0.77 2.56 -15.51
CA GLU A 198 -2.14 2.01 -15.61
C GLU A 198 -3.09 2.62 -14.56
N GLU A 199 -2.54 2.99 -13.40
CA GLU A 199 -3.25 3.69 -12.32
C GLU A 199 -3.42 5.20 -12.59
N GLY A 200 -2.94 5.70 -13.72
CA GLY A 200 -3.02 7.11 -14.12
C GLY A 200 -1.69 7.86 -14.07
N VAL A 201 -1.78 9.19 -14.07
CA VAL A 201 -0.65 10.14 -14.14
C VAL A 201 -0.10 10.40 -12.72
N LYS A 202 1.04 9.81 -12.38
CA LYS A 202 1.71 10.00 -11.07
C LYS A 202 2.68 11.19 -11.15
N PRO A 203 2.40 12.34 -10.51
CA PRO A 203 3.32 13.47 -10.51
C PRO A 203 4.63 13.08 -9.82
N ASN A 204 5.75 13.61 -10.33
CA ASN A 204 7.07 13.48 -9.73
C ASN A 204 7.67 14.88 -9.60
N VAL A 205 7.68 15.42 -8.39
CA VAL A 205 8.11 16.78 -8.09
C VAL A 205 9.56 16.78 -7.61
N THR A 206 10.35 17.74 -8.08
CA THR A 206 11.69 18.03 -7.56
C THR A 206 11.63 19.28 -6.70
N MET A 207 12.02 19.11 -5.44
CA MET A 207 12.01 20.14 -4.41
C MET A 207 13.43 20.56 -4.04
N TYR A 208 13.58 21.84 -3.70
CA TYR A 208 14.84 22.48 -3.36
C TYR A 208 14.73 23.18 -2.01
N TRP A 209 15.64 22.85 -1.10
CA TRP A 209 15.80 23.54 0.18
C TRP A 209 17.16 24.21 0.24
N ARG A 210 17.24 25.28 1.02
CA ARG A 210 18.50 25.94 1.36
C ARG A 210 19.33 25.01 2.26
N ARG A 211 20.63 24.85 2.00
CA ARG A 211 21.52 24.02 2.82
C ARG A 211 21.55 24.46 4.28
N GLU A 212 21.34 25.75 4.54
CA GLU A 212 21.24 26.32 5.88
C GLU A 212 20.09 25.71 6.72
N VAL A 213 19.11 25.05 6.09
CA VAL A 213 18.10 24.26 6.80
C VAL A 213 18.74 23.07 7.52
N LEU A 214 19.63 22.34 6.84
CA LEU A 214 20.37 21.22 7.43
C LEU A 214 21.31 21.71 8.53
N ASP A 215 21.99 22.83 8.32
CA ASP A 215 22.84 23.43 9.35
C ASP A 215 22.03 23.79 10.61
N ARG A 216 20.81 24.31 10.45
CA ARG A 216 19.89 24.56 11.58
C ARG A 216 19.49 23.28 12.31
N ILE A 217 19.21 22.19 11.60
CA ILE A 217 18.90 20.89 12.20
C ILE A 217 20.12 20.39 13.02
N ILE A 218 21.31 20.39 12.41
CA ILE A 218 22.56 19.99 13.07
C ILE A 218 22.82 20.84 14.32
N ALA A 219 22.71 22.16 14.21
CA ALA A 219 22.95 23.07 15.33
C ALA A 219 21.95 22.89 16.47
N ALA A 220 20.67 22.63 16.16
CA ALA A 220 19.62 22.39 17.16
C ALA A 220 19.82 21.06 17.90
N GLU A 221 20.33 20.04 17.21
CA GLU A 221 20.46 18.68 17.72
C GLU A 221 21.91 18.28 18.05
N ARG A 222 22.84 19.24 18.07
CA ARG A 222 24.28 19.05 18.32
C ARG A 222 24.63 18.24 19.57
N ARG A 223 23.76 18.27 20.60
CA ARG A 223 23.95 17.50 21.84
C ARG A 223 23.92 15.99 21.62
N TRP A 224 23.25 15.53 20.57
CA TRP A 224 23.12 14.11 20.22
C TRP A 224 24.29 13.61 19.37
N LEU A 225 24.95 14.52 18.65
CA LEU A 225 26.15 14.21 17.85
C LEU A 225 27.43 14.25 18.68
N GLY A 226 27.47 15.10 19.72
CA GLY A 226 28.64 15.28 20.59
C GLY A 226 29.22 13.99 21.17
N PRO A 227 28.41 13.08 21.77
CA PRO A 227 28.90 11.80 22.31
C PRO A 227 29.57 10.90 21.27
N LEU A 228 29.16 11.00 19.99
CA LEU A 228 29.74 10.20 18.91
C LEU A 228 31.04 10.83 18.37
N LEU A 229 31.05 12.16 18.22
CA LEU A 229 32.12 12.90 17.54
C LEU A 229 33.20 13.45 18.49
N GLY A 230 32.97 13.40 19.80
CA GLY A 230 33.85 14.00 20.81
C GLY A 230 33.85 15.55 20.81
N ARG A 231 33.06 16.19 19.95
CA ARG A 231 32.92 17.65 19.87
C ARG A 231 31.55 18.08 19.36
N ALA A 232 31.14 19.30 19.71
CA ALA A 232 29.90 19.87 19.20
C ALA A 232 30.08 20.41 17.77
N VAL A 233 29.08 20.18 16.91
CA VAL A 233 29.05 20.64 15.51
C VAL A 233 27.80 21.46 15.24
N LYS A 234 27.88 22.45 14.35
CA LYS A 234 26.80 23.39 14.04
C LYS A 234 26.41 23.45 12.56
N SER A 235 27.16 22.78 11.69
CA SER A 235 26.92 22.79 10.25
C SER A 235 27.26 21.45 9.61
N TRP A 236 26.80 21.23 8.39
CA TRP A 236 27.16 20.06 7.58
C TRP A 236 28.66 19.91 7.41
N ARG A 237 29.37 21.00 7.14
CA ARG A 237 30.83 20.97 6.96
C ARG A 237 31.54 20.60 8.26
N GLU A 238 31.16 21.22 9.38
CA GLU A 238 31.71 20.88 10.69
C GLU A 238 31.45 19.42 11.08
N LEU A 239 30.27 18.89 10.74
CA LEU A 239 29.93 17.48 10.95
C LEU A 239 30.86 16.56 10.17
N VAL A 240 31.02 16.79 8.85
CA VAL A 240 31.91 16.01 7.99
C VAL A 240 33.36 16.08 8.48
N ASP A 241 33.82 17.26 8.88
CA ASP A 241 35.19 17.48 9.36
C ASP A 241 35.42 16.88 10.75
N ALA A 242 34.36 16.65 11.54
CA ALA A 242 34.41 16.06 12.87
C ALA A 242 34.50 14.54 12.88
N ILE A 243 34.13 13.91 11.78
CA ILE A 243 34.31 12.47 11.63
C ILE A 243 35.81 12.17 11.54
N ASP A 244 36.28 11.24 12.36
CA ASP A 244 37.62 10.66 12.24
C ASP A 244 37.61 9.61 11.12
N TRP A 245 37.75 10.07 9.88
CA TRP A 245 37.71 9.20 8.70
C TRP A 245 38.84 8.16 8.69
N ARG A 246 39.98 8.47 9.32
CA ARG A 246 41.11 7.52 9.45
C ARG A 246 40.75 6.38 10.38
N TRP A 247 40.14 6.69 11.52
CA TRP A 247 39.62 5.66 12.42
C TRP A 247 38.56 4.80 11.74
N VAL A 248 37.64 5.42 10.98
CA VAL A 248 36.59 4.70 10.23
C VAL A 248 37.19 3.71 9.24
N LEU A 249 38.15 4.15 8.42
CA LEU A 249 38.83 3.27 7.47
C LEU A 249 39.52 2.11 8.18
N LYS A 250 40.33 2.42 9.20
CA LYS A 250 41.05 1.41 9.97
C LYS A 250 40.09 0.38 10.57
N ARG A 251 38.95 0.84 11.11
CA ARG A 251 37.96 -0.06 11.71
C ARG A 251 37.32 -0.99 10.69
N VAL A 252 37.05 -0.51 9.48
CA VAL A 252 36.53 -1.35 8.39
C VAL A 252 37.59 -2.31 7.86
N GLU A 253 38.85 -1.92 7.81
CA GLU A 253 39.98 -2.80 7.46
C GLU A 253 40.11 -3.97 8.43
N GLU A 254 40.02 -3.71 9.74
CA GLU A 254 40.02 -4.75 10.78
C GLU A 254 38.87 -5.75 10.62
N LEU A 255 37.69 -5.28 10.18
CA LEU A 255 36.51 -6.10 9.97
C LEU A 255 36.50 -6.80 8.60
N ALA A 256 37.39 -6.44 7.67
CA ALA A 256 37.28 -6.85 6.27
C ALA A 256 37.19 -8.38 6.10
N ASP A 257 37.98 -9.14 6.86
CA ASP A 257 37.95 -10.61 6.82
C ASP A 257 36.65 -11.20 7.37
N GLU A 258 36.07 -10.59 8.41
CA GLU A 258 34.79 -11.00 8.99
C GLU A 258 33.60 -10.67 8.06
N LEU A 259 33.73 -9.62 7.25
CA LEU A 259 32.71 -9.18 6.30
C LEU A 259 32.74 -9.96 4.99
N LYS A 260 33.88 -10.58 4.61
CA LYS A 260 34.02 -11.38 3.38
C LYS A 260 32.84 -12.35 3.17
N PRO A 261 32.44 -13.21 4.13
CA PRO A 261 31.37 -14.19 3.93
C PRO A 261 29.99 -13.61 3.60
N TRP A 262 29.80 -12.31 3.86
CA TRP A 262 28.54 -11.59 3.64
C TRP A 262 28.50 -10.95 2.23
N ILE A 263 29.54 -11.10 1.43
CA ILE A 263 29.61 -10.54 0.08
C ILE A 263 29.40 -11.65 -0.96
N GLY A 264 28.41 -11.43 -1.82
CA GLY A 264 28.03 -12.30 -2.92
C GLY A 264 27.19 -13.52 -2.51
N HIS A 265 26.91 -14.36 -3.51
CA HIS A 265 26.19 -15.62 -3.31
C HIS A 265 27.04 -16.62 -2.52
N LYS A 266 26.38 -17.60 -1.87
CA LYS A 266 27.06 -18.57 -0.98
C LYS A 266 28.09 -19.40 -1.74
N LYS A 267 27.82 -19.71 -3.01
CA LYS A 267 28.69 -20.46 -3.92
C LYS A 267 29.69 -19.58 -4.69
N MET A 268 29.78 -18.29 -4.38
CA MET A 268 30.76 -17.40 -5.04
C MET A 268 32.18 -17.83 -4.69
N ASP A 269 33.04 -17.85 -5.71
CA ASP A 269 34.46 -18.12 -5.59
C ASP A 269 35.17 -17.14 -4.63
N SER A 270 36.12 -17.65 -3.85
CA SER A 270 36.80 -16.87 -2.82
C SER A 270 37.64 -15.73 -3.40
N ALA A 271 38.33 -15.95 -4.52
CA ALA A 271 39.15 -14.92 -5.15
C ALA A 271 38.28 -13.80 -5.74
N LYS A 272 37.13 -14.15 -6.34
CA LYS A 272 36.15 -13.14 -6.79
C LYS A 272 35.61 -12.30 -5.65
N ARG A 273 35.32 -12.92 -4.51
CA ARG A 273 34.84 -12.23 -3.30
C ARG A 273 35.91 -11.31 -2.73
N GLU A 274 37.17 -11.75 -2.68
CA GLU A 274 38.30 -10.95 -2.24
C GLU A 274 38.53 -9.73 -3.15
N GLY A 275 38.47 -9.91 -4.47
CA GLY A 275 38.52 -8.79 -5.42
C GLY A 275 37.41 -7.76 -5.22
N LEU A 276 36.19 -8.20 -4.90
CA LEU A 276 35.07 -7.29 -4.59
C LEU A 276 35.29 -6.52 -3.29
N VAL A 277 35.77 -7.18 -2.22
CA VAL A 277 36.10 -6.52 -0.96
C VAL A 277 37.20 -5.50 -1.16
N GLY A 278 38.28 -5.87 -1.86
CA GLY A 278 39.39 -4.98 -2.16
C GLY A 278 38.96 -3.74 -2.96
N ARG A 279 38.07 -3.91 -3.94
CA ARG A 279 37.49 -2.77 -4.67
C ARG A 279 36.68 -1.84 -3.76
N MET A 280 35.77 -2.39 -2.96
CA MET A 280 34.93 -1.59 -2.05
C MET A 280 35.78 -0.84 -1.01
N LEU A 281 36.80 -1.51 -0.47
CA LEU A 281 37.75 -0.91 0.46
C LEU A 281 38.60 0.18 -0.20
N GLY A 282 39.02 -0.02 -1.46
CA GLY A 282 39.70 1.00 -2.25
C GLY A 282 38.83 2.24 -2.49
N GLU A 283 37.54 2.07 -2.79
CA GLU A 283 36.59 3.18 -2.91
C GLU A 283 36.45 3.97 -1.59
N LEU A 284 36.39 3.27 -0.44
CA LEU A 284 36.38 3.92 0.89
C LEU A 284 37.70 4.64 1.18
N THR A 285 38.83 4.02 0.86
CA THR A 285 40.18 4.60 1.04
C THR A 285 40.32 5.91 0.27
N LEU A 286 39.85 5.94 -0.99
CA LEU A 286 39.83 7.15 -1.80
C LEU A 286 39.01 8.26 -1.16
N LEU A 287 37.79 7.95 -0.69
CA LEU A 287 36.97 8.94 0.01
C LEU A 287 37.72 9.50 1.23
N VAL A 288 38.25 8.63 2.09
CA VAL A 288 38.93 9.03 3.32
C VAL A 288 40.13 9.91 3.02
N HIS A 289 40.95 9.56 2.03
CA HIS A 289 42.09 10.37 1.62
C HIS A 289 41.67 11.81 1.26
N PHE A 290 40.61 11.97 0.46
CA PHE A 290 40.14 13.29 0.02
C PHE A 290 39.36 14.04 1.10
N ALA A 291 38.57 13.35 1.93
CA ALA A 291 37.87 13.95 3.07
C ALA A 291 38.87 14.54 4.09
N GLU A 292 39.93 13.79 4.39
CA GLU A 292 41.04 14.24 5.24
C GLU A 292 41.80 15.41 4.62
N ALA A 293 42.07 15.36 3.31
CA ALA A 293 42.74 16.44 2.60
C ALA A 293 41.93 17.76 2.56
N ARG A 294 40.60 17.66 2.54
CA ARG A 294 39.68 18.81 2.54
C ARG A 294 39.45 19.39 3.93
N ARG A 295 39.71 18.63 5.00
CA ARG A 295 39.37 19.00 6.38
C ARG A 295 39.80 20.43 6.73
N GLY A 296 38.87 21.23 7.25
CA GLY A 296 39.13 22.62 7.64
C GLY A 296 39.20 23.62 6.48
N MET A 297 38.96 23.20 5.24
CA MET A 297 38.88 24.07 4.07
C MET A 297 37.42 24.36 3.69
N ASP A 298 37.15 25.62 3.36
CA ASP A 298 35.93 26.00 2.65
C ASP A 298 35.98 25.53 1.18
N ASP A 299 34.84 25.62 0.50
CA ASP A 299 34.69 25.10 -0.86
C ASP A 299 35.65 25.79 -1.85
N ASP A 300 35.90 27.10 -1.70
CA ASP A 300 36.76 27.88 -2.59
C ASP A 300 38.24 27.52 -2.40
N LYS A 301 38.71 27.42 -1.15
CA LYS A 301 40.07 26.99 -0.82
C LYS A 301 40.32 25.56 -1.28
N TRP A 302 39.36 24.66 -1.05
CA TRP A 302 39.46 23.28 -1.49
C TRP A 302 39.54 23.18 -3.02
N HIS A 303 38.71 23.96 -3.73
CA HIS A 303 38.74 24.00 -5.19
C HIS A 303 40.10 24.49 -5.72
N ALA A 304 40.69 25.52 -5.11
CA ALA A 304 42.01 26.01 -5.48
C ALA A 304 43.13 25.01 -5.17
N GLU A 305 43.09 24.37 -4.01
CA GLU A 305 44.07 23.36 -3.60
C GLU A 305 44.02 22.12 -4.50
N ARG A 306 42.82 21.64 -4.85
CA ARG A 306 42.62 20.56 -5.84
C ARG A 306 43.24 20.89 -7.19
N ALA A 307 42.97 22.10 -7.70
CA ALA A 307 43.52 22.54 -8.98
C ALA A 307 45.06 22.55 -8.96
N LYS A 308 45.68 23.04 -7.87
CA LYS A 308 47.14 23.02 -7.69
C LYS A 308 47.72 21.60 -7.66
N ARG A 309 47.10 20.69 -6.92
CA ARG A 309 47.51 19.28 -6.88
C ARG A 309 47.40 18.63 -8.24
N LEU A 310 46.32 18.93 -8.97
CA LEU A 310 46.12 18.40 -10.31
C LEU A 310 47.13 18.97 -11.32
N ALA A 311 47.46 20.26 -11.21
CA ALA A 311 48.49 20.87 -12.04
C ALA A 311 49.83 20.15 -11.89
N ARG A 312 50.28 19.88 -10.65
CA ARG A 312 51.52 19.11 -10.39
C ARG A 312 51.47 17.72 -11.01
N ALA A 313 50.31 17.07 -10.98
CA ALA A 313 50.15 15.75 -11.61
C ALA A 313 50.22 15.84 -13.13
N VAL A 314 49.61 16.86 -13.74
CA VAL A 314 49.70 17.15 -15.18
C VAL A 314 51.15 17.41 -15.59
N GLU A 315 51.93 18.16 -14.80
CA GLU A 315 53.36 18.39 -15.03
C GLU A 315 54.14 17.07 -15.06
N ALA A 316 53.92 16.22 -14.06
CA ALA A 316 54.58 14.93 -13.95
C ALA A 316 54.19 13.99 -15.11
N LEU A 317 52.90 13.90 -15.43
CA LEU A 317 52.37 13.01 -16.48
C LEU A 317 52.78 13.45 -17.89
N SER A 318 52.96 14.75 -18.12
CA SER A 318 53.44 15.27 -19.41
C SER A 318 54.96 15.16 -19.57
N GLY A 319 55.69 14.64 -18.57
CA GLY A 319 57.15 14.62 -18.58
C GLY A 319 57.77 16.02 -18.60
N GLY A 320 57.09 17.01 -18.01
CA GLY A 320 57.53 18.40 -17.99
C GLY A 320 57.27 19.19 -19.28
N ARG A 321 56.49 18.65 -20.23
CA ARG A 321 56.11 19.37 -21.46
C ARG A 321 54.99 20.39 -21.26
N ILE A 322 54.16 20.20 -20.23
CA ILE A 322 53.10 21.13 -19.84
C ILE A 322 53.41 21.57 -18.41
N THR A 323 53.91 22.80 -18.24
CA THR A 323 54.39 23.29 -16.92
C THR A 323 53.90 24.69 -16.57
N GLY A 324 53.97 25.01 -15.28
CA GLY A 324 53.60 26.31 -14.74
C GLY A 324 52.14 26.66 -15.05
N ASN A 325 51.92 27.87 -15.54
CA ASN A 325 50.57 28.38 -15.84
C ASN A 325 49.80 27.47 -16.82
N HIS A 326 50.48 26.84 -17.79
CA HIS A 326 49.80 25.95 -18.74
C HIS A 326 49.29 24.67 -18.07
N ALA A 327 50.02 24.14 -17.08
CA ALA A 327 49.58 22.99 -16.29
C ALA A 327 48.40 23.35 -15.38
N GLU A 328 48.42 24.54 -14.77
CA GLU A 328 47.29 25.06 -14.00
C GLU A 328 46.06 25.23 -14.87
N GLU A 329 46.18 25.83 -16.05
CA GLU A 329 45.07 26.03 -16.97
C GLU A 329 44.50 24.72 -17.50
N LEU A 330 45.36 23.74 -17.80
CA LEU A 330 44.92 22.40 -18.19
C LEU A 330 44.20 21.69 -17.03
N ALA A 331 44.72 21.79 -15.80
CA ALA A 331 44.05 21.25 -14.61
C ALA A 331 42.65 21.86 -14.41
N TRP A 332 42.51 23.18 -14.55
CA TRP A 332 41.21 23.86 -14.49
C TRP A 332 40.27 23.44 -15.62
N ALA A 333 40.79 23.18 -16.81
CA ALA A 333 40.00 22.68 -17.93
C ALA A 333 39.52 21.25 -17.66
N ILE A 334 40.37 20.38 -17.11
CA ILE A 334 40.01 19.00 -16.73
C ILE A 334 38.95 18.98 -15.62
N ILE A 335 39.09 19.80 -14.57
CA ILE A 335 38.08 19.90 -13.51
C ILE A 335 36.74 20.34 -14.11
N ARG A 336 36.72 21.39 -14.93
CA ARG A 336 35.51 21.83 -15.63
C ARG A 336 34.92 20.74 -16.53
N TYR A 337 35.77 19.95 -17.19
CA TYR A 337 35.35 18.82 -17.99
C TYR A 337 34.62 17.78 -17.12
N ALA A 338 35.22 17.40 -16.00
CA ALA A 338 34.71 16.42 -15.06
C ALA A 338 33.39 16.86 -14.38
N GLU A 339 33.24 18.16 -14.11
CA GLU A 339 32.04 18.79 -13.52
C GLU A 339 30.89 18.99 -14.51
N GLY A 340 31.08 18.61 -15.78
CA GLY A 340 30.02 18.58 -16.79
C GLY A 340 30.02 19.76 -17.77
N HIS A 341 31.00 20.67 -17.71
CA HIS A 341 31.17 21.75 -18.69
C HIS A 341 31.97 21.29 -19.92
N LYS A 342 31.68 20.09 -20.43
CA LYS A 342 32.45 19.36 -21.45
C LYS A 342 32.82 20.20 -22.66
N LYS A 343 31.83 20.74 -23.38
CA LYS A 343 32.05 21.52 -24.62
C LYS A 343 32.99 22.72 -24.43
N LYS A 344 32.89 23.41 -23.30
CA LYS A 344 33.70 24.60 -23.00
C LYS A 344 35.10 24.21 -22.55
N ALA A 345 35.21 23.10 -21.82
CA ALA A 345 36.47 22.52 -21.39
C ALA A 345 37.26 21.93 -22.57
N GLU A 346 36.63 21.14 -23.45
CA GLU A 346 37.22 20.55 -24.66
C GLU A 346 37.89 21.62 -25.52
N ARG A 347 37.17 22.70 -25.84
CA ARG A 347 37.72 23.83 -26.59
C ARG A 347 38.94 24.45 -25.92
N ARG A 348 38.96 24.51 -24.58
CA ARG A 348 40.11 25.06 -23.84
C ARG A 348 41.29 24.09 -23.87
N ILE A 349 41.05 22.78 -23.71
CA ILE A 349 42.08 21.74 -23.81
C ILE A 349 42.73 21.77 -25.20
N GLU A 350 41.91 21.85 -26.26
CA GLU A 350 42.41 21.95 -27.65
C GLU A 350 43.18 23.24 -27.92
N SER A 351 42.74 24.38 -27.36
CA SER A 351 43.46 25.65 -27.44
C SER A 351 44.83 25.54 -26.75
N LEU A 352 44.85 24.95 -25.55
CA LEU A 352 46.07 24.75 -24.77
C LEU A 352 47.07 23.84 -25.48
N ALA A 353 46.61 22.75 -26.11
CA ALA A 353 47.49 21.88 -26.89
C ALA A 353 48.23 22.66 -27.99
N LYS A 354 47.52 23.57 -28.68
CA LYS A 354 48.11 24.44 -29.72
C LYS A 354 49.05 25.49 -29.13
N GLU A 355 48.68 26.11 -28.01
CA GLU A 355 49.47 27.14 -27.33
C GLU A 355 50.81 26.60 -26.82
N VAL A 356 50.82 25.37 -26.28
CA VAL A 356 52.03 24.72 -25.74
C VAL A 356 52.83 23.97 -26.82
N GLY A 357 52.26 23.78 -28.01
CA GLY A 357 52.91 23.07 -29.11
C GLY A 357 53.01 21.55 -28.92
N VAL A 358 52.16 20.98 -28.07
CA VAL A 358 52.10 19.53 -27.78
C VAL A 358 50.99 18.90 -28.63
N PRO A 359 51.20 17.72 -29.25
CA PRO A 359 50.17 17.03 -30.00
C PRO A 359 48.90 16.84 -29.17
N SER A 360 47.73 17.15 -29.75
CA SER A 360 46.44 17.04 -29.07
C SER A 360 46.23 15.64 -28.47
N GLU A 361 46.64 14.60 -29.18
CA GLU A 361 46.57 13.20 -28.73
C GLU A 361 47.32 12.96 -27.41
N GLU A 362 48.47 13.61 -27.24
CA GLU A 362 49.27 13.47 -26.02
C GLU A 362 48.64 14.22 -24.85
N VAL A 363 48.11 15.44 -25.09
CA VAL A 363 47.35 16.19 -24.08
C VAL A 363 46.11 15.39 -23.66
N TRP A 364 45.37 14.83 -24.62
CA TRP A 364 44.22 13.97 -24.33
C TRP A 364 44.62 12.68 -23.62
N GLY A 365 45.81 12.12 -23.88
CA GLY A 365 46.35 11.02 -23.10
C GLY A 365 46.51 11.36 -21.60
N VAL A 366 47.01 12.56 -21.29
CA VAL A 366 47.08 13.05 -19.89
C VAL A 366 45.67 13.27 -19.33
N VAL A 367 44.76 13.90 -20.09
CA VAL A 367 43.38 14.14 -19.67
C VAL A 367 42.65 12.82 -19.37
N ASP A 368 42.76 11.83 -20.25
CA ASP A 368 42.11 10.53 -20.10
C ASP A 368 42.66 9.76 -18.90
N PHE A 369 43.99 9.79 -18.70
CA PHE A 369 44.60 9.22 -17.50
C PHE A 369 44.09 9.90 -16.22
N VAL A 370 44.02 11.23 -16.21
CA VAL A 370 43.51 11.98 -15.05
C VAL A 370 42.04 11.66 -14.78
N LEU A 371 41.21 11.58 -15.82
CA LEU A 371 39.78 11.29 -15.69
C LEU A 371 39.50 9.83 -15.29
N SER A 372 40.45 8.93 -15.53
CA SER A 372 40.41 7.51 -15.13
C SER A 372 41.02 7.31 -13.74
N ASP A 373 42.34 7.39 -13.64
CA ASP A 373 43.13 6.95 -12.49
C ASP A 373 43.23 8.01 -11.39
N MET A 374 43.11 9.29 -11.76
CA MET A 374 43.05 10.41 -10.82
C MET A 374 41.64 11.01 -10.69
N TYR A 375 40.62 10.20 -10.98
CA TYR A 375 39.23 10.62 -11.05
C TYR A 375 38.77 11.46 -9.86
N CYS A 376 39.12 11.05 -8.63
CA CYS A 376 38.71 11.78 -7.43
C CYS A 376 39.32 13.18 -7.33
N LEU A 377 40.52 13.38 -7.87
CA LEU A 377 41.15 14.69 -7.96
C LEU A 377 40.48 15.54 -9.06
N ALA A 378 40.07 14.95 -10.18
CA ALA A 378 39.35 15.68 -11.23
C ALA A 378 37.92 16.04 -10.81
N ARG A 379 37.15 15.09 -10.27
CA ARG A 379 35.69 15.20 -10.04
C ARG A 379 35.28 15.58 -8.61
N ASP A 380 36.22 15.59 -7.67
CA ASP A 380 35.98 15.84 -6.24
C ASP A 380 35.15 14.74 -5.58
N CYS A 381 35.82 13.66 -5.16
CA CYS A 381 35.17 12.64 -4.35
C CYS A 381 34.83 13.12 -2.92
N ALA A 382 35.39 14.24 -2.47
CA ALA A 382 35.06 14.85 -1.18
C ALA A 382 33.94 15.90 -1.27
N ARG A 383 33.28 16.07 -2.43
CA ARG A 383 32.13 16.96 -2.56
C ARG A 383 30.92 16.41 -1.81
N ASP A 384 30.04 17.31 -1.38
CA ASP A 384 28.89 16.97 -0.54
C ASP A 384 27.94 15.95 -1.18
N GLU A 385 27.80 15.98 -2.51
CA GLU A 385 26.99 15.00 -3.26
C GLU A 385 27.48 13.55 -3.08
N VAL A 386 28.79 13.36 -2.86
CA VAL A 386 29.39 12.04 -2.65
C VAL A 386 29.46 11.73 -1.16
N VAL A 387 30.04 12.64 -0.37
CA VAL A 387 30.27 12.46 1.07
C VAL A 387 28.97 12.20 1.84
N ARG A 388 27.84 12.79 1.43
CA ARG A 388 26.53 12.57 2.06
C ARG A 388 26.17 11.10 2.26
N LYS A 389 26.64 10.23 1.35
CA LYS A 389 26.34 8.80 1.36
C LYS A 389 27.09 8.02 2.43
N PHE A 390 28.17 8.61 2.92
CA PHE A 390 29.08 7.98 3.87
C PHE A 390 28.84 8.46 5.30
N VAL A 391 28.29 9.67 5.49
CA VAL A 391 28.09 10.25 6.82
C VAL A 391 27.14 9.41 7.68
N ALA A 392 25.96 9.04 7.18
CA ALA A 392 25.01 8.27 7.98
C ALA A 392 25.54 6.86 8.33
N PRO A 393 26.05 6.04 7.38
CA PRO A 393 26.67 4.74 7.69
C PRO A 393 27.88 4.85 8.63
N THR A 394 28.64 5.94 8.55
CA THR A 394 29.78 6.19 9.43
C THR A 394 29.31 6.44 10.87
N LEU A 395 28.27 7.25 11.05
CA LEU A 395 27.71 7.50 12.39
C LEU A 395 27.05 6.25 12.97
N GLU A 396 26.40 5.42 12.15
CA GLU A 396 25.92 4.10 12.55
C GLU A 396 27.07 3.24 13.08
N LEU A 397 28.18 3.14 12.34
CA LEU A 397 29.36 2.37 12.73
C LEU A 397 29.96 2.87 14.06
N VAL A 398 30.22 4.18 14.17
CA VAL A 398 30.79 4.80 15.38
C VAL A 398 29.89 4.57 16.60
N MET A 399 28.58 4.75 16.44
CA MET A 399 27.62 4.56 17.53
C MET A 399 27.58 3.11 18.01
N LEU A 400 27.54 2.14 17.09
CA LEU A 400 27.49 0.73 17.44
C LEU A 400 28.82 0.25 18.05
N ASP A 401 29.95 0.73 17.55
CA ASP A 401 31.27 0.43 18.13
C ASP A 401 31.40 0.98 19.56
N LYS A 402 30.96 2.22 19.80
CA LYS A 402 30.91 2.79 21.15
C LYS A 402 29.97 2.03 22.07
N ALA A 403 28.81 1.59 21.57
CA ALA A 403 27.87 0.78 22.35
C ALA A 403 28.45 -0.58 22.74
N LEU A 404 29.21 -1.22 21.84
CA LEU A 404 29.94 -2.46 22.15
C LEU A 404 31.01 -2.27 23.23
N ASN A 405 31.59 -1.07 23.31
CA ASN A 405 32.60 -0.70 24.30
C ASN A 405 32.00 -0.04 25.57
N ASN A 406 30.68 -0.06 25.75
CA ASN A 406 29.96 0.59 26.87
C ASN A 406 30.20 2.12 26.97
N GLU A 407 30.60 2.78 25.89
CA GLU A 407 30.74 4.24 25.80
C GLU A 407 29.45 4.93 25.34
N PHE A 408 28.47 4.15 24.90
CA PHE A 408 27.16 4.63 24.46
C PHE A 408 26.09 3.63 24.93
N ASP A 409 24.90 4.13 25.28
CA ASP A 409 23.82 3.28 25.78
C ASP A 409 23.37 2.27 24.71
N LYS A 410 23.34 0.98 25.07
CA LYS A 410 23.00 -0.10 24.13
C LYS A 410 21.56 0.02 23.62
N GLU A 411 20.61 0.34 24.49
CA GLU A 411 19.20 0.46 24.10
C GLU A 411 19.02 1.67 23.17
N GLU A 412 19.63 2.80 23.50
CA GLU A 412 19.62 4.00 22.65
C GLU A 412 20.29 3.74 21.29
N ALA A 413 21.40 3.00 21.23
CA ALA A 413 22.05 2.63 19.97
C ALA A 413 21.15 1.78 19.07
N LEU A 414 20.47 0.76 19.63
CA LEU A 414 19.54 -0.10 18.88
C LEU A 414 18.37 0.70 18.31
N LEU A 415 17.82 1.61 19.11
CA LEU A 415 16.71 2.47 18.70
C LEU A 415 17.12 3.43 17.58
N LEU A 416 18.24 4.15 17.75
CA LEU A 416 18.73 5.10 16.76
C LEU A 416 19.15 4.41 15.46
N PHE A 417 19.87 3.29 15.55
CA PHE A 417 20.24 2.51 14.37
C PHE A 417 19.00 2.05 13.61
N GLY A 418 18.02 1.50 14.32
CA GLY A 418 16.80 1.03 13.71
C GLY A 418 15.97 2.14 13.06
N GLU A 419 15.92 3.34 13.66
CA GLU A 419 15.29 4.53 13.08
C GLU A 419 15.99 4.97 11.79
N MET A 420 17.32 5.00 11.81
CA MET A 420 18.14 5.36 10.66
C MET A 420 17.96 4.36 9.52
N TYR A 421 18.13 3.07 9.81
CA TYR A 421 18.05 2.03 8.81
C TYR A 421 16.64 1.87 8.24
N ALA A 422 15.59 2.02 9.06
CA ALA A 422 14.21 2.08 8.55
C ALA A 422 14.02 3.27 7.61
N THR A 423 14.58 4.45 7.93
CA THR A 423 14.54 5.60 7.01
C THR A 423 15.23 5.29 5.68
N ALA A 424 16.38 4.61 5.72
CA ALA A 424 17.07 4.15 4.52
C ALA A 424 16.19 3.22 3.66
N VAL A 425 15.53 2.24 4.30
CA VAL A 425 14.63 1.29 3.64
C VAL A 425 13.38 1.97 3.09
N ALA A 426 12.87 2.99 3.78
CA ALA A 426 11.73 3.77 3.32
C ALA A 426 12.01 4.44 1.97
N GLY A 427 13.23 4.95 1.79
CA GLY A 427 13.70 5.52 0.53
C GLY A 427 14.06 4.44 -0.50
N ASP A 428 15.35 4.08 -0.58
CA ASP A 428 15.92 3.21 -1.61
C ASP A 428 15.75 1.70 -1.34
N GLY A 429 15.04 1.32 -0.28
CA GLY A 429 14.80 -0.08 0.06
C GLY A 429 13.49 -0.64 -0.49
N SER A 430 13.42 -1.97 -0.51
CA SER A 430 12.20 -2.74 -0.76
C SER A 430 11.98 -3.75 0.36
N VAL A 431 10.71 -3.99 0.67
CA VAL A 431 10.29 -5.04 1.59
C VAL A 431 9.25 -5.91 0.89
N GLY A 432 9.50 -7.21 0.88
CA GLY A 432 8.52 -8.22 0.51
C GLY A 432 8.23 -9.19 1.66
N PRO A 433 7.35 -10.18 1.43
CA PRO A 433 6.95 -11.16 2.45
C PRO A 433 8.14 -11.92 3.06
N ASP A 434 9.19 -12.20 2.27
CA ASP A 434 10.35 -13.00 2.70
C ASP A 434 11.70 -12.29 2.49
N GLU A 435 11.70 -10.99 2.16
CA GLU A 435 12.95 -10.25 1.93
C GLU A 435 12.90 -8.79 2.36
N ILE A 436 14.03 -8.27 2.81
CA ILE A 436 14.30 -6.83 2.93
C ILE A 436 15.55 -6.55 2.12
N THR A 437 15.49 -5.59 1.20
CA THR A 437 16.63 -5.18 0.39
C THR A 437 16.84 -3.68 0.49
N LEU A 438 18.08 -3.23 0.60
CA LEU A 438 18.49 -1.83 0.49
C LEU A 438 19.44 -1.67 -0.70
N ALA A 439 19.10 -0.79 -1.64
CA ALA A 439 19.96 -0.46 -2.75
C ALA A 439 20.95 0.65 -2.35
N VAL A 440 22.23 0.42 -2.59
CA VAL A 440 23.31 1.40 -2.44
C VAL A 440 23.96 1.61 -3.80
N GLY A 441 24.00 2.84 -4.28
CA GLY A 441 24.46 3.14 -5.63
C GLY A 441 25.11 4.50 -5.83
N GLY A 442 25.63 4.69 -7.04
CA GLY A 442 26.29 5.91 -7.49
C GLY A 442 27.80 5.93 -7.22
N GLU A 443 28.41 7.11 -7.33
CA GLU A 443 29.87 7.30 -7.21
C GLU A 443 30.38 6.80 -5.85
N LEU A 444 31.41 5.94 -5.88
CA LEU A 444 31.99 5.23 -4.73
C LEU A 444 30.99 4.38 -3.90
N GLY A 445 29.89 3.93 -4.52
CA GLY A 445 28.82 3.22 -3.82
C GLY A 445 29.25 1.90 -3.16
N GLY A 446 30.35 1.29 -3.60
CA GLY A 446 30.88 0.08 -2.99
C GLY A 446 31.47 0.34 -1.61
N GLY A 447 32.21 1.44 -1.45
CA GLY A 447 32.72 1.87 -0.14
C GLY A 447 31.59 2.17 0.86
N ALA A 448 30.53 2.85 0.40
CA ALA A 448 29.36 3.13 1.23
C ALA A 448 28.59 1.84 1.61
N ALA A 449 28.47 0.89 0.68
CA ALA A 449 27.83 -0.40 0.94
C ALA A 449 28.63 -1.23 1.96
N LEU A 450 29.96 -1.22 1.86
CA LEU A 450 30.85 -1.90 2.80
C LEU A 450 30.74 -1.31 4.22
N LEU A 451 30.66 0.02 4.35
CA LEU A 451 30.41 0.67 5.64
C LEU A 451 29.08 0.26 6.27
N ARG A 452 27.99 0.26 5.50
CA ARG A 452 26.69 -0.20 6.01
C ARG A 452 26.72 -1.67 6.43
N LEU A 453 27.46 -2.51 5.70
CA LEU A 453 27.66 -3.90 6.07
C LEU A 453 28.47 -4.05 7.37
N ALA A 454 29.50 -3.23 7.56
CA ALA A 454 30.27 -3.19 8.81
C ALA A 454 29.37 -2.78 10.00
N ALA A 455 28.53 -1.76 9.83
CA ALA A 455 27.57 -1.35 10.85
C ALA A 455 26.56 -2.48 11.19
N LEU A 456 25.98 -3.14 10.18
CA LEU A 456 25.08 -4.29 10.39
C LEU A 456 25.77 -5.47 11.09
N HIS A 457 27.05 -5.70 10.80
CA HIS A 457 27.84 -6.71 11.50
C HIS A 457 28.02 -6.38 12.98
N LEU A 458 28.35 -5.13 13.33
CA LEU A 458 28.44 -4.70 14.73
C LEU A 458 27.07 -4.75 15.44
N LEU A 459 25.99 -4.36 14.76
CA LEU A 459 24.63 -4.49 15.29
C LEU A 459 24.33 -5.92 15.73
N ASN A 460 24.68 -6.91 14.89
CA ASN A 460 24.49 -8.32 15.22
C ASN A 460 25.27 -8.80 16.46
N GLN A 461 26.33 -8.10 16.85
CA GLN A 461 27.06 -8.40 18.08
C GLN A 461 26.30 -7.90 19.32
N LEU A 462 25.54 -6.81 19.19
CA LEU A 462 24.68 -6.26 20.24
C LEU A 462 23.37 -7.02 20.40
N LEU A 463 22.83 -7.60 19.32
CA LEU A 463 21.54 -8.28 19.34
C LEU A 463 21.56 -9.61 20.14
N PRO A 464 20.46 -9.95 20.82
CA PRO A 464 20.30 -11.26 21.45
C PRO A 464 20.24 -12.36 20.37
N LYS A 465 20.56 -13.60 20.75
CA LYS A 465 20.74 -14.73 19.83
C LYS A 465 19.51 -14.96 18.93
N GLU A 466 18.32 -14.70 19.45
CA GLU A 466 17.02 -14.89 18.81
C GLU A 466 16.73 -13.84 17.74
N LEU A 467 17.44 -12.69 17.76
CA LEU A 467 17.28 -11.59 16.81
C LEU A 467 18.46 -11.44 15.85
N LYS A 468 19.59 -12.13 16.04
CA LYS A 468 20.72 -12.08 15.09
C LYS A 468 20.29 -12.52 13.70
N PHE A 469 20.65 -11.77 12.67
CA PHE A 469 20.22 -12.05 11.30
C PHE A 469 21.37 -11.89 10.30
N ASN A 470 21.41 -12.69 9.24
CA ASN A 470 22.40 -12.53 8.18
C ASN A 470 21.91 -11.58 7.08
N VAL A 471 22.80 -10.73 6.55
CA VAL A 471 22.57 -9.99 5.30
C VAL A 471 23.66 -10.29 4.29
N ARG A 472 23.37 -10.05 3.01
CA ARG A 472 24.34 -10.21 1.94
C ARG A 472 24.38 -9.04 0.99
N ILE A 473 25.57 -8.71 0.50
CA ILE A 473 25.76 -7.76 -0.61
C ILE A 473 25.72 -8.50 -1.95
N TYR A 474 24.86 -8.05 -2.86
CA TYR A 474 24.84 -8.47 -4.25
C TYR A 474 25.20 -7.30 -5.18
N VAL A 475 26.13 -7.53 -6.10
CA VAL A 475 26.56 -6.52 -7.08
C VAL A 475 25.84 -6.76 -8.40
N VAL A 476 25.05 -5.78 -8.84
CA VAL A 476 24.28 -5.84 -10.09
C VAL A 476 24.79 -4.75 -11.04
N ARG A 477 25.04 -5.14 -12.30
CA ARG A 477 25.57 -4.25 -13.36
C ARG A 477 26.86 -3.51 -12.95
N GLY A 478 27.66 -4.10 -12.07
CA GLY A 478 28.97 -3.60 -11.64
C GLY A 478 28.98 -2.27 -10.86
N ARG A 479 27.80 -1.73 -10.51
CA ARG A 479 27.66 -0.39 -9.87
C ARG A 479 26.55 -0.26 -8.82
N TYR A 480 25.63 -1.22 -8.74
CA TYR A 480 24.56 -1.23 -7.75
C TYR A 480 24.83 -2.34 -6.74
N TYR A 481 24.86 -1.98 -5.47
CA TYR A 481 25.13 -2.88 -4.36
C TYR A 481 23.83 -3.04 -3.58
N TYR A 482 23.29 -4.26 -3.55
CA TYR A 482 22.05 -4.57 -2.84
C TYR A 482 22.40 -5.30 -1.55
N ILE A 483 22.08 -4.69 -0.41
CA ILE A 483 22.18 -5.33 0.91
C ILE A 483 20.84 -6.01 1.18
N ALA A 484 20.80 -7.34 1.23
CA ALA A 484 19.55 -8.08 1.38
C ALA A 484 19.58 -9.10 2.53
N ALA A 485 18.50 -9.13 3.30
CA ALA A 485 18.12 -10.23 4.20
C ALA A 485 16.99 -11.04 3.55
N THR A 486 17.00 -12.36 3.73
CA THR A 486 16.01 -13.27 3.12
C THR A 486 15.51 -14.31 4.10
N GLY A 487 14.26 -14.78 3.95
CA GLY A 487 13.65 -15.82 4.77
C GLY A 487 13.63 -15.47 6.26
N GLY A 488 14.07 -16.40 7.11
CA GLY A 488 14.10 -16.20 8.55
C GLY A 488 14.98 -15.03 9.03
N ASP A 489 16.02 -14.67 8.27
CA ASP A 489 16.82 -13.48 8.54
C ASP A 489 16.03 -12.19 8.28
N ALA A 490 15.24 -12.16 7.20
CA ALA A 490 14.35 -11.03 6.90
C ALA A 490 13.28 -10.87 7.99
N ALA A 491 12.69 -11.97 8.47
CA ALA A 491 11.71 -11.92 9.57
C ALA A 491 12.31 -11.34 10.86
N ARG A 492 13.52 -11.78 11.26
CA ARG A 492 14.22 -11.21 12.43
C ARG A 492 14.57 -9.74 12.25
N PHE A 493 14.98 -9.34 11.04
CA PHE A 493 15.27 -7.95 10.76
C PHE A 493 14.00 -7.08 10.78
N ARG A 494 12.89 -7.56 10.20
CA ARG A 494 11.59 -6.89 10.28
C ARG A 494 11.11 -6.70 11.72
N ARG A 495 11.33 -7.68 12.60
CA ARG A 495 11.00 -7.54 14.04
C ARG A 495 11.71 -6.37 14.70
N LEU A 496 13.02 -6.21 14.46
CA LEU A 496 13.77 -5.05 14.96
C LEU A 496 13.16 -3.74 14.41
N LEU A 497 12.97 -3.68 13.09
CA LEU A 497 12.45 -2.47 12.44
C LEU A 497 10.99 -2.18 12.79
N ALA A 498 10.18 -3.17 13.16
CA ALA A 498 8.79 -2.99 13.58
C ALA A 498 8.69 -2.06 14.80
N VAL A 499 9.68 -2.14 15.69
CA VAL A 499 9.74 -1.37 16.93
C VAL A 499 10.37 0.01 16.68
N THR A 500 11.42 0.06 15.86
CA THR A 500 12.28 1.24 15.71
C THR A 500 11.93 2.13 14.52
N ALA A 501 11.11 1.65 13.57
CA ALA A 501 10.76 2.43 12.40
C ALA A 501 10.10 3.76 12.81
N PRO A 502 10.50 4.90 12.21
CA PRO A 502 9.94 6.18 12.57
C PRO A 502 8.42 6.17 12.45
N SER A 503 7.76 6.70 13.47
CA SER A 503 6.32 6.88 13.51
C SER A 503 5.96 8.30 13.94
N ALA A 504 4.85 8.80 13.42
CA ALA A 504 4.28 10.07 13.84
C ALA A 504 2.76 10.00 13.73
N GLY A 505 2.05 10.45 14.78
CA GLY A 505 0.58 10.53 14.76
C GLY A 505 -0.12 9.18 14.61
N GLY A 506 0.49 8.07 15.08
CA GLY A 506 -0.13 6.74 14.99
C GLY A 506 0.13 5.97 13.70
N GLU A 507 0.90 6.53 12.76
CA GLU A 507 1.31 5.87 11.51
C GLU A 507 2.83 5.70 11.43
N TYR A 508 3.29 4.70 10.68
CA TYR A 508 4.71 4.60 10.30
C TYR A 508 5.07 5.61 9.22
N LEU A 509 6.37 5.88 9.08
CA LEU A 509 6.94 6.69 8.00
C LEU A 509 6.48 6.23 6.62
N SER A 510 6.47 4.92 6.38
CA SER A 510 6.15 4.28 5.11
C SER A 510 5.26 3.06 5.33
N ASP A 511 4.32 2.85 4.41
CA ASP A 511 3.43 1.66 4.43
C ASP A 511 4.19 0.34 4.29
N LYS A 512 5.44 0.39 3.78
CA LYS A 512 6.38 -0.74 3.75
C LYS A 512 6.53 -1.41 5.13
N PHE A 513 6.31 -0.67 6.21
CA PHE A 513 6.51 -1.14 7.59
C PHE A 513 5.24 -1.66 8.26
N ASN A 514 4.06 -1.42 7.68
CA ASN A 514 2.79 -1.88 8.25
C ASN A 514 2.75 -3.42 8.35
N GLU A 515 3.42 -4.12 7.43
CA GLU A 515 3.50 -5.57 7.46
C GLU A 515 4.45 -6.12 8.52
N PHE A 516 5.37 -5.31 9.06
CA PHE A 516 6.34 -5.76 10.06
C PHE A 516 5.65 -6.17 11.37
N VAL A 517 4.48 -5.59 11.63
CA VAL A 517 3.63 -5.92 12.77
C VAL A 517 3.27 -7.41 12.79
N LYS A 518 3.17 -8.07 11.62
CA LYS A 518 2.84 -9.50 11.51
C LYS A 518 3.94 -10.40 12.10
N ASP A 519 5.20 -9.99 12.03
CA ASP A 519 6.33 -10.79 12.49
C ASP A 519 6.71 -10.54 13.96
N ALA A 520 6.19 -9.46 14.55
CA ALA A 520 6.48 -9.09 15.94
C ALA A 520 6.01 -10.15 16.93
N ARG A 521 6.86 -10.46 17.91
CA ARG A 521 6.64 -11.39 19.01
C ARG A 521 6.71 -10.64 20.34
N VAL A 522 5.63 -9.92 20.61
CA VAL A 522 5.52 -9.08 21.80
C VAL A 522 5.35 -9.93 23.04
N GLU A 523 6.21 -9.68 24.03
CA GLU A 523 6.07 -10.22 25.38
C GLU A 523 5.42 -9.20 26.30
N VAL A 524 4.49 -9.64 27.14
CA VAL A 524 3.79 -8.80 28.11
C VAL A 524 3.90 -9.41 29.50
N GLN A 525 4.49 -8.67 30.43
CA GLN A 525 4.76 -9.13 31.80
C GLN A 525 4.12 -8.20 32.83
N PHE A 526 3.27 -8.76 33.69
CA PHE A 526 2.70 -8.07 34.86
C PHE A 526 3.59 -8.29 36.08
N ASP A 527 4.04 -7.19 36.70
CA ASP A 527 4.78 -7.23 37.96
C ASP A 527 3.81 -7.24 39.15
N LYS A 528 3.55 -8.42 39.73
CA LYS A 528 2.64 -8.57 40.88
C LYS A 528 3.03 -7.71 42.09
N ASN A 529 4.33 -7.49 42.30
CA ASN A 529 4.84 -6.73 43.44
C ASN A 529 4.65 -5.22 43.28
N SER A 530 4.33 -4.77 42.06
CA SER A 530 4.04 -3.36 41.77
C SER A 530 2.60 -2.95 42.11
N LEU A 531 1.72 -3.91 42.40
CA LEU A 531 0.32 -3.68 42.69
C LEU A 531 0.17 -2.87 43.99
N LYS A 532 -0.44 -1.69 43.90
CA LYS A 532 -0.58 -0.78 45.04
C LYS A 532 -1.89 0.01 45.01
N LEU A 533 -2.41 0.31 46.21
CA LEU A 533 -3.50 1.25 46.39
C LEU A 533 -2.94 2.67 46.55
N THR A 534 -3.31 3.56 45.65
CA THR A 534 -2.90 4.97 45.72
C THR A 534 -3.65 5.72 46.82
N LYS A 535 -3.10 6.84 47.30
CA LYS A 535 -3.72 7.70 48.34
C LYS A 535 -5.14 8.15 48.01
N GLY A 536 -5.53 8.15 46.72
CA GLY A 536 -6.89 8.46 46.26
C GLY A 536 -7.80 7.25 46.09
N GLY A 537 -7.45 6.08 46.64
CA GLY A 537 -8.26 4.86 46.58
C GLY A 537 -8.29 4.18 45.20
N ARG A 538 -7.32 4.46 44.32
CA ARG A 538 -7.21 3.84 42.99
C ARG A 538 -6.13 2.76 42.99
N VAL A 539 -6.39 1.61 42.39
CA VAL A 539 -5.39 0.56 42.19
C VAL A 539 -4.47 0.94 41.03
N ALA A 540 -3.17 0.75 41.23
CA ALA A 540 -2.14 0.93 40.22
C ALA A 540 -1.22 -0.30 40.16
N ALA A 541 -0.71 -0.62 38.97
CA ALA A 541 0.25 -1.69 38.73
C ALA A 541 1.20 -1.32 37.57
N ASP A 542 2.33 -1.99 37.50
CA ASP A 542 3.29 -1.91 36.40
C ASP A 542 3.09 -3.09 35.43
N LEU A 543 3.06 -2.78 34.14
CA LEU A 543 3.01 -3.75 33.04
C LEU A 543 4.20 -3.48 32.10
N THR A 544 5.03 -4.48 31.86
CA THR A 544 6.15 -4.35 30.92
C THR A 544 5.77 -4.98 29.59
N ILE A 545 5.96 -4.24 28.49
CA ILE A 545 5.80 -4.73 27.12
C ILE A 545 7.17 -4.68 26.45
N SER A 546 7.56 -5.75 25.77
CA SER A 546 8.87 -5.88 25.13
C SER A 546 8.84 -6.62 23.80
N GLU A 547 9.79 -6.30 22.95
CA GLU A 547 10.15 -7.05 21.75
C GLU A 547 11.67 -7.20 21.74
N GLY A 548 12.16 -8.41 22.06
CA GLY A 548 13.59 -8.65 22.30
C GLY A 548 14.13 -7.85 23.48
N ASP A 549 15.26 -7.16 23.29
CA ASP A 549 15.91 -6.36 24.33
C ASP A 549 15.25 -4.99 24.58
N ILE A 550 14.31 -4.56 23.72
CA ILE A 550 13.64 -3.26 23.84
C ILE A 550 12.39 -3.43 24.70
N LYS A 551 12.31 -2.70 25.82
CA LYS A 551 11.22 -2.85 26.79
C LYS A 551 10.75 -1.53 27.38
N ILE A 552 9.43 -1.37 27.51
CA ILE A 552 8.81 -0.22 28.18
C ILE A 552 7.91 -0.70 29.31
N LYS A 553 8.03 -0.03 30.45
CA LYS A 553 7.18 -0.20 31.62
C LYS A 553 6.06 0.82 31.61
N TYR A 554 4.82 0.35 31.55
CA TYR A 554 3.58 1.12 31.56
C TYR A 554 2.93 1.07 32.93
N ASN A 555 2.21 2.13 33.29
CA ASN A 555 1.37 2.15 34.48
C ASN A 555 -0.05 1.75 34.08
N VAL A 556 -0.60 0.74 34.75
CA VAL A 556 -2.01 0.35 34.68
C VAL A 556 -2.74 0.98 35.86
N TYR A 557 -3.84 1.68 35.60
CA TYR A 557 -4.73 2.20 36.63
C TYR A 557 -6.11 1.58 36.50
N LEU A 558 -6.64 1.03 37.60
CA LEU A 558 -8.03 0.60 37.69
C LEU A 558 -8.86 1.76 38.26
N ARG A 559 -9.70 2.36 37.41
CA ARG A 559 -10.54 3.53 37.72
C ARG A 559 -12.02 3.18 37.51
N ARG A 560 -12.80 4.05 36.85
CA ARG A 560 -14.12 3.70 36.30
C ARG A 560 -13.97 2.72 35.12
N ASP A 561 -12.81 2.75 34.49
CA ASP A 561 -12.29 1.93 33.43
C ASP A 561 -10.84 1.51 33.75
N ILE A 562 -10.27 0.64 32.92
CA ILE A 562 -8.84 0.32 32.89
C ILE A 562 -8.13 1.31 31.98
N LEU A 563 -7.11 1.99 32.51
CA LEU A 563 -6.24 2.91 31.78
C LEU A 563 -4.80 2.41 31.83
N LEU A 564 -4.22 2.10 30.66
CA LEU A 564 -2.79 1.87 30.48
C LEU A 564 -2.13 3.18 30.03
N GLN A 565 -1.08 3.63 30.72
CA GLN A 565 -0.44 4.91 30.43
C GLN A 565 1.08 4.86 30.56
N PHE A 566 1.77 5.49 29.61
CA PHE A 566 3.19 5.82 29.69
C PHE A 566 3.38 7.33 29.48
N ARG A 567 4.28 7.96 30.27
CA ARG A 567 4.56 9.41 30.23
C ARG A 567 6.06 9.65 30.26
N SER A 568 6.55 10.58 29.44
CA SER A 568 7.96 10.98 29.44
C SER A 568 8.13 12.44 28.97
N THR A 569 9.27 13.04 29.33
CA THR A 569 9.75 14.31 28.73
C THR A 569 10.58 14.06 27.47
N ASP A 570 10.79 12.79 27.13
CA ASP A 570 11.38 12.36 25.87
C ASP A 570 10.27 11.80 24.97
N ARG A 571 9.89 12.56 23.94
CA ARG A 571 8.86 12.14 22.98
C ARG A 571 9.26 10.87 22.25
N HIS A 572 10.54 10.69 21.91
CA HIS A 572 11.02 9.50 21.19
C HIS A 572 10.70 8.23 21.98
N ARG A 573 10.91 8.27 23.29
CA ARG A 573 10.55 7.18 24.20
C ARG A 573 9.04 6.92 24.28
N VAL A 574 8.20 7.95 24.08
CA VAL A 574 6.73 7.79 24.05
C VAL A 574 6.25 7.25 22.71
N GLU A 575 6.87 7.63 21.59
CA GLU A 575 6.61 7.04 20.27
C GLU A 575 7.01 5.56 20.28
N LEU A 576 8.16 5.20 20.88
CA LEU A 576 8.53 3.81 21.12
C LEU A 576 7.48 3.06 21.94
N ALA A 577 6.97 3.68 23.01
CA ALA A 577 5.90 3.10 23.81
C ALA A 577 4.60 2.92 23.00
N ALA A 578 4.28 3.83 22.08
CA ALA A 578 3.16 3.66 21.16
C ALA A 578 3.40 2.53 20.15
N SER A 579 4.62 2.40 19.62
CA SER A 579 4.99 1.30 18.71
C SER A 579 4.86 -0.06 19.37
N LEU A 580 5.36 -0.24 20.60
CA LEU A 580 5.19 -1.51 21.34
C LEU A 580 3.71 -1.85 21.61
N LEU A 581 2.87 -0.85 21.91
CA LEU A 581 1.42 -1.06 22.02
C LEU A 581 0.81 -1.49 20.69
N ARG A 582 1.23 -0.90 19.57
CA ARG A 582 0.77 -1.29 18.23
C ARG A 582 1.13 -2.73 17.91
N LEU A 583 2.35 -3.15 18.23
CA LEU A 583 2.76 -4.55 18.08
C LEU A 583 1.95 -5.48 18.98
N ALA A 584 1.53 -5.01 20.16
CA ALA A 584 0.59 -5.70 21.04
C ALA A 584 -0.88 -5.62 20.57
N GLY A 585 -1.15 -5.14 19.36
CA GLY A 585 -2.50 -5.05 18.77
C GLY A 585 -3.32 -3.83 19.24
N VAL A 586 -2.70 -2.87 19.89
CA VAL A 586 -3.35 -1.67 20.44
C VAL A 586 -2.89 -0.42 19.70
N THR A 587 -3.79 0.21 18.95
CA THR A 587 -3.52 1.52 18.36
C THR A 587 -3.62 2.60 19.42
N ALA A 588 -2.52 3.29 19.70
CA ALA A 588 -2.48 4.41 20.63
C ALA A 588 -1.65 5.55 20.04
N GLU A 589 -2.18 6.77 20.14
CA GLU A 589 -1.54 7.97 19.61
C GLU A 589 -0.77 8.71 20.70
N VAL A 590 0.38 9.28 20.32
CA VAL A 590 1.15 10.14 21.22
C VAL A 590 0.46 11.49 21.37
N ARG A 591 0.22 11.87 22.62
CA ARG A 591 -0.39 13.15 23.00
C ARG A 591 0.62 14.01 23.75
N LYS A 592 0.41 15.32 23.67
CA LYS A 592 1.22 16.33 24.35
C LYS A 592 0.39 17.02 25.42
N GLU A 593 0.93 17.12 26.64
CA GLU A 593 0.39 17.93 27.71
C GLU A 593 1.26 19.18 27.89
N THR A 594 0.75 20.33 27.42
CA THR A 594 1.42 21.62 27.59
C THR A 594 1.09 22.18 28.98
N ARG A 595 2.08 22.24 29.87
CA ARG A 595 1.92 22.94 31.15
C ARG A 595 2.15 24.45 30.98
N LYS A 596 1.79 25.25 32.01
CA LYS A 596 1.85 26.72 31.96
C LYS A 596 3.24 27.21 31.50
N LYS A 597 3.28 28.42 30.93
CA LYS A 597 4.49 29.09 30.39
C LYS A 597 5.70 28.91 31.33
N GLY A 598 6.68 28.10 30.91
CA GLY A 598 7.92 27.82 31.67
C GLY A 598 8.15 26.35 32.04
N ASP A 599 7.11 25.50 32.02
CA ASP A 599 7.25 24.06 32.26
C ASP A 599 7.71 23.30 31.01
N ARG A 600 8.49 22.21 31.20
CA ARG A 600 8.86 21.31 30.11
C ARG A 600 7.63 20.56 29.60
N ASP A 601 7.51 20.48 28.28
CA ASP A 601 6.50 19.68 27.61
C ASP A 601 6.59 18.21 28.07
N VAL A 602 5.43 17.60 28.34
CA VAL A 602 5.33 16.17 28.70
C VAL A 602 4.51 15.46 27.65
N TRP A 603 5.05 14.38 27.09
CA TRP A 603 4.36 13.52 26.14
C TRP A 603 3.84 12.28 26.85
N TYR A 604 2.72 11.74 26.35
CA TYR A 604 2.13 10.54 26.89
C TYR A 604 1.41 9.73 25.81
N VAL A 605 1.29 8.44 26.08
CA VAL A 605 0.43 7.51 25.32
C VAL A 605 -0.50 6.84 26.32
N GLU A 606 -1.76 6.70 25.94
CA GLU A 606 -2.79 6.07 26.77
C GLU A 606 -3.69 5.15 25.97
N ALA A 607 -4.13 4.07 26.60
CA ALA A 607 -5.11 3.14 26.04
C ALA A 607 -6.14 2.80 27.12
N THR A 608 -7.42 2.93 26.78
CA THR A 608 -8.56 2.64 27.66
C THR A 608 -9.08 1.23 27.43
N THR A 609 -9.98 0.74 28.30
CA THR A 609 -10.43 -0.66 28.31
C THR A 609 -10.91 -1.16 26.95
N ASP A 610 -11.69 -0.37 26.20
CA ASP A 610 -12.21 -0.80 24.90
C ASP A 610 -11.10 -0.88 23.83
N VAL A 611 -10.07 -0.04 23.94
CA VAL A 611 -8.89 -0.10 23.07
C VAL A 611 -8.00 -1.28 23.45
N LEU A 612 -7.79 -1.51 24.75
CA LEU A 612 -7.02 -2.63 25.29
C LEU A 612 -7.67 -3.99 24.96
N ALA A 613 -9.00 -4.05 24.92
CA ALA A 613 -9.74 -5.24 24.50
C ALA A 613 -9.55 -5.58 23.01
N ALA A 614 -9.06 -4.67 22.17
CA ALA A 614 -8.67 -4.97 20.79
C ALA A 614 -7.25 -5.56 20.69
N GLY A 615 -6.47 -5.53 21.78
CA GLY A 615 -5.10 -6.03 21.82
C GLY A 615 -4.99 -7.55 21.66
N ARG A 616 -3.77 -7.99 21.38
CA ARG A 616 -3.40 -9.41 21.32
C ARG A 616 -3.68 -10.10 22.65
N GLU A 617 -3.86 -11.41 22.59
CA GLU A 617 -4.27 -12.23 23.73
C GLU A 617 -3.30 -12.10 24.92
N GLU A 618 -2.00 -11.98 24.68
CA GLU A 618 -0.97 -11.81 25.69
C GLU A 618 -1.20 -10.54 26.52
N LEU A 619 -1.46 -9.41 25.83
CA LEU A 619 -1.76 -8.13 26.49
C LEU A 619 -3.06 -8.22 27.29
N ARG A 620 -4.12 -8.78 26.69
CA ARG A 620 -5.43 -8.93 27.34
C ARG A 620 -5.35 -9.81 28.59
N LYS A 621 -4.65 -10.95 28.51
CA LYS A 621 -4.43 -11.87 29.65
C LYS A 621 -3.64 -11.19 30.76
N ALA A 622 -2.57 -10.47 30.43
CA ALA A 622 -1.76 -9.79 31.43
C ALA A 622 -2.56 -8.70 32.17
N ILE A 623 -3.39 -7.92 31.46
CA ILE A 623 -4.27 -6.92 32.07
C ILE A 623 -5.38 -7.60 32.90
N ALA A 624 -5.97 -8.69 32.41
CA ALA A 624 -6.96 -9.45 33.17
C ALA A 624 -6.38 -9.99 34.49
N ASN A 625 -5.10 -10.41 34.49
CA ASN A 625 -4.41 -10.83 35.71
C ASN A 625 -4.22 -9.67 36.71
N VAL A 626 -3.97 -8.44 36.25
CA VAL A 626 -3.94 -7.25 37.14
C VAL A 626 -5.29 -7.08 37.84
N VAL A 627 -6.40 -7.24 37.11
CA VAL A 627 -7.75 -7.12 37.66
C VAL A 627 -8.03 -8.24 38.67
N ARG A 628 -7.71 -9.50 38.34
CA ARG A 628 -7.91 -10.64 39.26
C ARG A 628 -7.14 -10.49 40.56
N GLU A 629 -5.89 -10.03 40.51
CA GLU A 629 -5.07 -9.80 41.70
C GLU A 629 -5.62 -8.64 42.57
N ALA A 630 -6.17 -7.60 41.92
CA ALA A 630 -6.82 -6.49 42.62
C ALA A 630 -8.13 -6.93 43.33
N ILE A 631 -8.88 -7.88 42.75
CA ILE A 631 -10.04 -8.51 43.40
C ILE A 631 -9.58 -9.35 44.60
N ALA A 632 -8.55 -10.19 44.41
CA ALA A 632 -8.01 -11.04 45.48
C ALA A 632 -7.50 -10.23 46.68
N SER A 633 -7.00 -9.01 46.43
CA SER A 633 -6.57 -8.06 47.46
C SER A 633 -7.73 -7.29 48.12
N GLY A 634 -8.98 -7.47 47.66
CA GLY A 634 -10.16 -6.77 48.16
C GLY A 634 -10.23 -5.29 47.77
N TRP A 635 -9.49 -4.86 46.74
CA TRP A 635 -9.37 -3.44 46.36
C TRP A 635 -10.33 -3.03 45.24
N VAL A 636 -10.98 -3.99 44.58
CA VAL A 636 -11.96 -3.78 43.51
C VAL A 636 -13.18 -4.65 43.77
N ASP A 637 -14.37 -4.07 43.62
CA ASP A 637 -15.65 -4.78 43.69
C ASP A 637 -15.81 -5.79 42.53
N THR A 638 -16.21 -7.01 42.86
CA THR A 638 -16.33 -8.12 41.90
C THR A 638 -17.33 -7.81 40.78
N GLY A 639 -18.49 -7.22 41.09
CA GLY A 639 -19.51 -6.90 40.10
C GLY A 639 -19.04 -5.84 39.10
N LYS A 640 -18.22 -4.88 39.55
CA LYS A 640 -17.58 -3.91 38.65
C LYS A 640 -16.51 -4.56 37.77
N ALA A 641 -15.73 -5.48 38.33
CA ALA A 641 -14.62 -6.13 37.62
C ALA A 641 -15.08 -7.15 36.58
N GLU A 642 -16.22 -7.83 36.80
CA GLU A 642 -16.82 -8.78 35.84
C GLU A 642 -16.99 -8.15 34.46
N GLY A 643 -17.49 -6.92 34.37
CA GLY A 643 -17.66 -6.21 33.10
C GLY A 643 -16.34 -5.95 32.37
N TRP A 644 -15.24 -5.73 33.08
CA TRP A 644 -13.92 -5.56 32.48
C TRP A 644 -13.30 -6.89 32.06
N LEU A 645 -13.38 -7.91 32.92
CA LEU A 645 -12.87 -9.25 32.64
C LEU A 645 -13.56 -9.85 31.44
N LYS A 646 -14.89 -9.73 31.35
CA LYS A 646 -15.67 -10.16 30.19
C LYS A 646 -15.15 -9.53 28.90
N LYS A 647 -14.96 -8.20 28.86
CA LYS A 647 -14.40 -7.49 27.70
C LYS A 647 -12.98 -7.92 27.35
N LEU A 648 -12.13 -8.20 28.33
CA LEU A 648 -10.74 -8.62 28.11
C LEU A 648 -10.62 -10.09 27.70
N GLU A 649 -11.47 -10.97 28.22
CA GLU A 649 -11.50 -12.40 27.88
C GLU A 649 -12.12 -12.62 26.50
N GLU A 650 -13.25 -11.97 26.22
CA GLU A 650 -13.91 -11.99 24.91
C GLU A 650 -13.04 -11.29 23.86
N GLY A 651 -12.49 -10.11 24.18
CA GLY A 651 -11.84 -9.25 23.20
C GLY A 651 -12.86 -8.51 22.32
N ARG A 652 -12.47 -7.37 21.74
CA ARG A 652 -13.35 -6.58 20.84
C ARG A 652 -13.44 -7.19 19.43
N VAL A 653 -12.50 -8.08 19.09
CA VAL A 653 -12.34 -8.74 17.79
C VAL A 653 -12.40 -10.25 18.03
N LEU A 654 -13.60 -10.81 18.08
CA LEU A 654 -13.79 -12.25 18.25
C LEU A 654 -13.71 -12.93 16.87
N ARG A 655 -12.63 -13.71 16.72
CA ARG A 655 -12.08 -14.43 15.55
C ARG A 655 -11.22 -13.58 14.60
N GLU A 656 -10.00 -14.07 14.38
CA GLU A 656 -9.03 -13.55 13.40
C GLU A 656 -9.75 -13.07 12.13
N GLY A 657 -9.66 -11.77 11.87
CA GLY A 657 -10.08 -11.17 10.60
C GLY A 657 -11.32 -10.27 10.65
N TRP A 658 -12.38 -10.54 11.42
CA TRP A 658 -13.70 -9.89 11.21
C TRP A 658 -13.93 -8.58 11.99
N PRO A 659 -14.51 -7.52 11.39
CA PRO A 659 -14.82 -6.27 12.08
C PRO A 659 -16.13 -6.33 12.86
N LYS A 660 -16.38 -5.30 13.67
CA LYS A 660 -17.64 -5.16 14.40
C LYS A 660 -18.77 -4.70 13.49
N TYR A 661 -19.79 -5.54 13.32
CA TYR A 661 -21.07 -5.19 12.73
C TYR A 661 -22.03 -4.61 13.77
N SER A 662 -22.67 -3.50 13.43
CA SER A 662 -23.86 -2.98 14.11
C SER A 662 -25.07 -3.78 13.64
N VAL A 663 -25.78 -4.41 14.56
CA VAL A 663 -27.00 -5.19 14.29
C VAL A 663 -28.13 -4.62 15.14
N GLY A 664 -29.28 -4.34 14.54
CA GLY A 664 -30.43 -3.77 15.22
C GLY A 664 -31.70 -3.78 14.37
N LEU A 665 -32.75 -3.13 14.86
CA LEU A 665 -34.00 -2.96 14.13
C LEU A 665 -34.18 -1.50 13.70
N ALA A 666 -34.32 -1.27 12.40
CA ALA A 666 -34.68 0.03 11.84
C ALA A 666 -36.10 -0.06 11.28
N LYS A 667 -37.05 0.65 11.90
CA LYS A 667 -38.50 0.62 11.53
C LYS A 667 -39.07 -0.81 11.45
N GLY A 668 -38.61 -1.71 12.33
CA GLY A 668 -39.05 -3.10 12.39
C GLY A 668 -38.36 -4.07 11.42
N ALA A 669 -37.45 -3.59 10.57
CA ALA A 669 -36.61 -4.44 9.71
C ALA A 669 -35.21 -4.64 10.33
N LEU A 670 -34.62 -5.82 10.14
CA LEU A 670 -33.26 -6.10 10.57
C LEU A 670 -32.28 -5.23 9.77
N GLU A 671 -31.44 -4.48 10.49
CA GLU A 671 -30.38 -3.65 9.93
C GLU A 671 -29.02 -4.19 10.39
N VAL A 672 -28.16 -4.54 9.43
CA VAL A 672 -26.80 -5.04 9.68
C VAL A 672 -25.82 -4.15 8.92
N ARG A 673 -24.93 -3.45 9.64
CA ARG A 673 -24.01 -2.46 9.06
C ARG A 673 -22.61 -2.50 9.66
N PHE A 674 -21.59 -2.38 8.82
CA PHE A 674 -20.25 -2.01 9.22
C PHE A 674 -20.02 -0.53 8.92
N ILE A 675 -19.43 0.23 9.84
CA ILE A 675 -19.23 1.69 9.73
C ILE A 675 -17.76 2.01 10.01
N SER A 676 -17.14 2.83 9.16
CA SER A 676 -15.75 3.27 9.35
C SER A 676 -15.49 4.62 8.69
N THR A 677 -14.64 5.42 9.33
CA THR A 677 -14.07 6.65 8.75
C THR A 677 -12.90 6.37 7.81
N ASN A 678 -12.31 5.16 7.86
CA ASN A 678 -11.20 4.77 7.01
C ASN A 678 -11.71 4.12 5.71
N PRO A 679 -11.45 4.70 4.52
CA PRO A 679 -11.88 4.13 3.25
C PRO A 679 -11.32 2.72 3.01
N ASP A 680 -10.08 2.44 3.42
CA ASP A 680 -9.45 1.12 3.24
C ASP A 680 -10.16 0.03 4.05
N SER A 681 -10.71 0.39 5.21
CA SER A 681 -11.51 -0.53 6.03
C SER A 681 -12.83 -0.86 5.34
N ILE A 682 -13.48 0.13 4.71
CA ILE A 682 -14.72 -0.06 3.96
C ILE A 682 -14.48 -0.94 2.73
N GLU A 683 -13.39 -0.68 2.00
CA GLU A 683 -13.02 -1.45 0.82
C GLU A 683 -12.65 -2.90 1.17
N ARG A 684 -11.89 -3.09 2.26
CA ARG A 684 -11.54 -4.42 2.76
C ARG A 684 -12.76 -5.24 3.15
N GLU A 685 -13.74 -4.62 3.81
CA GLU A 685 -14.94 -5.34 4.22
C GLU A 685 -15.86 -5.64 3.03
N ALA A 686 -15.99 -4.72 2.08
CA ALA A 686 -16.68 -5.00 0.83
C ALA A 686 -16.05 -6.17 0.06
N GLN A 687 -14.71 -6.23 0.02
CA GLN A 687 -13.99 -7.33 -0.61
C GLN A 687 -14.23 -8.65 0.13
N ARG A 688 -14.20 -8.66 1.45
CA ARG A 688 -14.50 -9.85 2.25
C ARG A 688 -15.89 -10.42 1.97
N LEU A 689 -16.91 -9.56 1.89
CA LEU A 689 -18.26 -10.01 1.55
C LEU A 689 -18.30 -10.61 0.13
N ARG A 690 -17.53 -10.08 -0.83
CA ARG A 690 -17.36 -10.69 -2.16
C ARG A 690 -16.70 -12.06 -2.10
N ASP A 691 -15.70 -12.24 -1.25
CA ASP A 691 -15.00 -13.52 -1.08
C ASP A 691 -15.90 -14.61 -0.48
N ILE A 692 -16.89 -14.24 0.34
CA ILE A 692 -17.96 -15.15 0.79
C ILE A 692 -18.88 -15.57 -0.38
N GLY A 693 -18.93 -14.81 -1.47
CA GLY A 693 -19.88 -14.98 -2.57
C GLY A 693 -21.03 -13.98 -2.57
N LEU A 694 -20.97 -12.91 -1.78
CA LEU A 694 -21.99 -11.87 -1.79
C LEU A 694 -21.71 -10.84 -2.90
N VAL A 695 -22.77 -10.26 -3.47
CA VAL A 695 -22.67 -9.32 -4.60
C VAL A 695 -23.07 -7.92 -4.15
N GLU A 696 -22.18 -6.96 -4.39
CA GLU A 696 -22.43 -5.54 -4.11
C GLU A 696 -23.58 -5.01 -4.97
N GLY A 697 -24.49 -4.24 -4.36
CA GLY A 697 -25.73 -3.75 -4.96
C GLY A 697 -26.93 -4.70 -4.83
N ARG A 698 -26.70 -5.99 -4.52
CA ARG A 698 -27.76 -7.01 -4.34
C ARG A 698 -27.82 -7.59 -2.93
N HIS A 699 -26.67 -8.03 -2.41
CA HIS A 699 -26.56 -8.66 -1.09
C HIS A 699 -26.08 -7.64 -0.03
N PHE A 700 -25.29 -6.66 -0.44
CA PHE A 700 -24.86 -5.57 0.41
C PHE A 700 -24.65 -4.29 -0.40
N SER A 701 -24.62 -3.13 0.25
CA SER A 701 -24.31 -1.85 -0.37
C SER A 701 -23.12 -1.19 0.32
N VAL A 702 -22.32 -0.44 -0.45
CA VAL A 702 -21.13 0.25 0.04
C VAL A 702 -21.28 1.74 -0.16
N LYS A 703 -20.87 2.52 0.84
CA LYS A 703 -20.72 3.96 0.75
C LYS A 703 -19.36 4.37 1.29
N MET A 704 -18.56 5.02 0.45
CA MET A 704 -17.24 5.52 0.86
C MET A 704 -17.35 6.71 1.81
N PRO A 705 -16.40 6.87 2.76
CA PRO A 705 -16.32 8.06 3.60
C PRO A 705 -15.91 9.28 2.76
N GLU A 706 -16.61 10.41 2.93
CA GLU A 706 -16.32 11.67 2.24
C GLU A 706 -16.36 12.85 3.23
N GLY A 707 -15.35 13.72 3.22
CA GLY A 707 -15.35 14.97 3.99
C GLY A 707 -15.48 14.79 5.50
N GLY A 708 -14.85 13.76 6.09
CA GLY A 708 -14.92 13.47 7.52
C GLY A 708 -16.23 12.82 7.99
N ARG A 709 -17.10 12.40 7.06
CA ARG A 709 -18.30 11.60 7.36
C ARG A 709 -18.00 10.11 7.21
N ASP A 710 -18.64 9.30 8.05
CA ASP A 710 -18.47 7.85 8.06
C ASP A 710 -18.93 7.22 6.72
N GLY A 711 -18.10 6.30 6.21
CA GLY A 711 -18.48 5.33 5.20
C GLY A 711 -19.13 4.12 5.87
N TYR A 712 -19.85 3.32 5.08
CA TYR A 712 -20.48 2.11 5.59
C TYR A 712 -20.61 1.01 4.54
N VAL A 713 -20.69 -0.23 5.03
CA VAL A 713 -21.13 -1.41 4.29
C VAL A 713 -22.42 -1.90 4.94
N SER A 714 -23.54 -1.89 4.21
CA SER A 714 -24.85 -2.33 4.72
C SER A 714 -25.22 -3.67 4.11
N ILE A 715 -25.42 -4.70 4.93
CA ILE A 715 -25.91 -6.00 4.48
C ILE A 715 -27.42 -5.95 4.39
N LEU A 716 -27.96 -6.38 3.25
CA LEU A 716 -29.38 -6.42 2.98
C LEU A 716 -29.98 -7.73 3.52
N LYS A 717 -31.31 -7.77 3.70
CA LYS A 717 -32.02 -8.97 4.17
C LYS A 717 -31.66 -10.19 3.32
N GLU A 718 -31.69 -10.00 2.00
CA GLU A 718 -31.39 -11.03 1.00
C GLU A 718 -29.93 -11.47 1.08
N GLY A 719 -29.01 -10.56 1.43
CA GLY A 719 -27.60 -10.89 1.62
C GLY A 719 -27.34 -11.80 2.82
N LEU A 720 -28.02 -11.56 3.94
CA LEU A 720 -27.93 -12.44 5.10
C LEU A 720 -28.57 -13.81 4.84
N ALA A 721 -29.74 -13.84 4.19
CA ALA A 721 -30.39 -15.08 3.79
C ALA A 721 -29.53 -15.90 2.81
N TYR A 722 -28.91 -15.24 1.83
CA TYR A 722 -28.03 -15.93 0.88
C TYR A 722 -26.73 -16.42 1.52
N ALA A 723 -26.15 -15.66 2.46
CA ALA A 723 -25.03 -16.15 3.26
C ALA A 723 -25.42 -17.40 4.08
N ALA A 724 -26.62 -17.41 4.65
CA ALA A 724 -27.15 -18.60 5.34
C ALA A 724 -27.35 -19.78 4.40
N TRP A 725 -27.83 -19.57 3.17
CA TRP A 725 -27.91 -20.60 2.16
C TRP A 725 -26.54 -21.16 1.77
N LEU A 726 -25.56 -20.29 1.49
CA LEU A 726 -24.18 -20.67 1.15
C LEU A 726 -23.52 -21.49 2.27
N SER A 727 -23.85 -21.19 3.53
CA SER A 727 -23.33 -21.93 4.69
C SER A 727 -23.75 -23.41 4.75
N VAL A 728 -24.80 -23.80 4.02
CA VAL A 728 -25.32 -25.18 3.98
C VAL A 728 -25.07 -25.82 2.62
N HIS A 729 -25.37 -25.09 1.54
CA HIS A 729 -25.53 -25.65 0.20
C HIS A 729 -24.38 -25.32 -0.76
N SER A 730 -23.43 -24.46 -0.38
CA SER A 730 -22.27 -24.21 -1.26
C SER A 730 -21.45 -25.49 -1.46
N LYS A 731 -21.08 -25.73 -2.72
CA LYS A 731 -20.21 -26.84 -3.12
C LYS A 731 -18.73 -26.54 -2.81
N ASP A 732 -18.38 -25.27 -2.66
CA ASP A 732 -17.04 -24.83 -2.24
C ASP A 732 -16.96 -24.87 -0.71
N LYS A 733 -16.02 -25.67 -0.20
CA LYS A 733 -15.83 -25.87 1.24
C LYS A 733 -15.41 -24.57 1.94
N ASP A 734 -14.49 -23.80 1.35
CA ASP A 734 -13.94 -22.60 1.96
C ASP A 734 -15.00 -21.49 2.00
N GLN A 735 -15.75 -21.35 0.90
CA GLN A 735 -16.88 -20.44 0.84
C GLN A 735 -17.97 -20.79 1.86
N ARG A 736 -18.29 -22.09 2.00
CA ARG A 736 -19.29 -22.56 2.97
C ARG A 736 -18.88 -22.27 4.40
N GLU A 737 -17.60 -22.50 4.75
CA GLU A 737 -17.07 -22.21 6.09
C GLU A 737 -17.07 -20.70 6.37
N LEU A 738 -16.63 -19.87 5.42
CA LEU A 738 -16.66 -18.41 5.55
C LEU A 738 -18.09 -17.87 5.72
N ALA A 739 -19.04 -18.39 4.96
CA ALA A 739 -20.45 -18.01 5.05
C ALA A 739 -21.07 -18.43 6.40
N ALA A 740 -20.77 -19.65 6.87
CA ALA A 740 -21.22 -20.14 8.17
C ALA A 740 -20.68 -19.28 9.32
N ASP A 741 -19.39 -18.93 9.26
CA ASP A 741 -18.74 -18.09 10.25
C ASP A 741 -19.32 -16.67 10.29
N PHE A 742 -19.55 -16.08 9.12
CA PHE A 742 -20.21 -14.78 9.00
C PHE A 742 -21.63 -14.78 9.60
N VAL A 743 -22.47 -15.78 9.26
CA VAL A 743 -23.83 -15.91 9.78
C VAL A 743 -23.83 -16.06 11.31
N LYS A 744 -22.91 -16.88 11.84
CA LYS A 744 -22.75 -17.07 13.28
C LYS A 744 -22.43 -15.76 14.00
N ILE A 745 -21.54 -14.94 13.43
CA ILE A 745 -21.19 -13.62 13.98
C ILE A 745 -22.42 -12.71 14.01
N ILE A 746 -23.22 -12.66 12.94
CA ILE A 746 -24.41 -11.80 12.89
C ILE A 746 -25.48 -12.25 13.90
N LEU A 747 -25.73 -13.55 14.04
CA LEU A 747 -26.68 -14.07 15.04
C LEU A 747 -26.25 -13.76 16.47
N GLN A 748 -24.96 -13.89 16.77
CA GLN A 748 -24.40 -13.51 18.07
C GLN A 748 -24.62 -12.02 18.35
N ARG A 749 -24.41 -11.15 17.35
CA ARG A 749 -24.66 -9.71 17.49
C ARG A 749 -26.14 -9.38 17.64
N ALA A 750 -27.02 -10.12 16.98
CA ALA A 750 -28.46 -9.97 17.13
C ALA A 750 -28.91 -10.33 18.55
N GLU A 751 -28.32 -11.37 19.15
CA GLU A 751 -28.52 -11.72 20.56
C GLU A 751 -28.04 -10.63 21.52
N GLU A 752 -26.85 -10.04 21.27
CA GLU A 752 -26.36 -8.88 22.03
C GLU A 752 -27.28 -7.65 21.91
N ALA A 753 -27.95 -7.46 20.77
CA ALA A 753 -28.81 -6.31 20.49
C ALA A 753 -30.22 -6.44 21.09
N GLY A 754 -30.64 -7.65 21.47
CA GLY A 754 -31.90 -7.92 22.16
C GLY A 754 -32.74 -9.02 21.51
N GLU A 755 -33.65 -9.60 22.30
CA GLU A 755 -34.45 -10.78 21.92
C GLU A 755 -35.23 -10.60 20.59
N ASP A 756 -35.83 -9.43 20.37
CA ASP A 756 -36.59 -9.14 19.15
C ASP A 756 -35.68 -9.08 17.91
N VAL A 757 -34.44 -8.61 18.09
CA VAL A 757 -33.43 -8.55 17.02
C VAL A 757 -32.94 -9.96 16.69
N ARG A 758 -32.68 -10.77 17.73
CA ARG A 758 -32.29 -12.19 17.59
C ARG A 758 -33.33 -12.97 16.80
N LYS A 759 -34.61 -12.92 17.21
CA LYS A 759 -35.70 -13.60 16.50
C LYS A 759 -35.77 -13.19 15.03
N LYS A 760 -35.63 -11.90 14.73
CA LYS A 760 -35.67 -11.40 13.35
C LYS A 760 -34.49 -11.90 12.51
N ALA A 761 -33.28 -11.96 13.09
CA ALA A 761 -32.11 -12.49 12.42
C ALA A 761 -32.21 -14.01 12.21
N GLU A 762 -32.69 -14.76 13.20
CA GLU A 762 -32.95 -16.19 13.09
C GLU A 762 -33.98 -16.51 12.02
N GLU A 763 -35.09 -15.77 11.95
CA GLU A 763 -36.09 -15.93 10.89
C GLU A 763 -35.46 -15.83 9.48
N ILE A 764 -34.59 -14.83 9.26
CA ILE A 764 -33.93 -14.61 7.97
C ILE A 764 -32.92 -15.73 7.66
N VAL A 765 -32.16 -16.17 8.68
CA VAL A 765 -31.17 -17.23 8.52
C VAL A 765 -31.83 -18.58 8.24
N GLU A 766 -32.88 -18.93 8.97
CA GLU A 766 -33.63 -20.17 8.76
C GLU A 766 -34.37 -20.16 7.42
N GLU A 767 -34.92 -19.00 6.99
CA GLU A 767 -35.47 -18.82 5.65
C GLU A 767 -34.43 -19.12 4.56
N GLY A 768 -33.21 -18.57 4.69
CA GLY A 768 -32.12 -18.79 3.75
C GLY A 768 -31.64 -20.24 3.69
N LYS A 769 -31.45 -20.90 4.85
CA LYS A 769 -31.07 -22.33 4.91
C LYS A 769 -32.10 -23.25 4.26
N ALA A 770 -33.37 -22.87 4.29
CA ALA A 770 -34.47 -23.65 3.73
C ALA A 770 -34.61 -23.55 2.21
N TRP A 771 -33.87 -22.69 1.51
CA TRP A 771 -33.93 -22.64 0.03
C TRP A 771 -33.39 -23.94 -0.57
N GLY A 772 -34.15 -24.52 -1.50
CA GLY A 772 -33.86 -25.81 -2.13
C GLY A 772 -33.93 -27.03 -1.19
N SER A 773 -34.45 -26.89 0.03
CA SER A 773 -34.48 -27.97 1.03
C SER A 773 -35.64 -28.96 0.85
N LEU A 774 -36.71 -28.57 0.15
CA LEU A 774 -37.89 -29.39 -0.10
C LEU A 774 -37.88 -29.98 -1.51
N LYS A 775 -38.56 -31.11 -1.70
CA LYS A 775 -38.92 -31.61 -3.02
C LYS A 775 -40.35 -31.21 -3.37
N LEU A 776 -40.54 -30.72 -4.57
CA LEU A 776 -41.83 -30.34 -5.13
C LEU A 776 -42.62 -31.57 -5.56
N GLU A 777 -41.94 -32.57 -6.15
CA GLU A 777 -42.55 -33.84 -6.52
C GLU A 777 -42.98 -34.64 -5.28
N GLY A 778 -44.24 -35.08 -5.25
CA GLY A 778 -44.83 -35.82 -4.14
C GLY A 778 -45.36 -34.95 -3.00
N PHE A 779 -45.38 -33.63 -3.15
CA PHE A 779 -45.97 -32.72 -2.16
C PHE A 779 -47.50 -32.88 -2.10
N GLU A 780 -48.04 -33.14 -0.90
CA GLU A 780 -49.48 -33.16 -0.65
C GLU A 780 -49.86 -32.23 0.52
N LYS A 781 -50.89 -31.40 0.34
CA LYS A 781 -51.41 -30.52 1.40
C LYS A 781 -52.88 -30.17 1.17
N GLU A 782 -53.64 -30.07 2.26
CA GLU A 782 -54.99 -29.51 2.23
C GLU A 782 -54.94 -28.03 2.62
N VAL A 783 -55.62 -27.19 1.83
CA VAL A 783 -55.76 -25.74 2.08
C VAL A 783 -57.20 -25.31 1.89
N GLU A 784 -57.62 -24.26 2.58
CA GLU A 784 -58.96 -23.71 2.45
C GLU A 784 -58.90 -22.39 1.68
N VAL A 785 -59.57 -22.29 0.53
CA VAL A 785 -59.66 -21.06 -0.28
C VAL A 785 -61.13 -20.67 -0.40
N ASN A 786 -61.45 -19.41 -0.08
CA ASN A 786 -62.82 -18.87 -0.14
C ASN A 786 -63.88 -19.74 0.59
N GLY A 787 -63.53 -20.40 1.70
CA GLY A 787 -64.45 -21.24 2.48
C GLY A 787 -64.59 -22.68 1.97
N LYS A 788 -63.86 -23.08 0.93
CA LYS A 788 -63.83 -24.44 0.40
C LYS A 788 -62.45 -25.08 0.60
N LYS A 789 -62.42 -26.32 1.06
CA LYS A 789 -61.17 -27.10 1.20
C LYS A 789 -60.77 -27.72 -0.13
N TYR A 790 -59.49 -27.58 -0.46
CA TYR A 790 -58.85 -28.11 -1.65
C TYR A 790 -57.71 -29.03 -1.23
N LYS A 791 -57.71 -30.27 -1.74
CA LYS A 791 -56.57 -31.18 -1.62
C LYS A 791 -55.65 -30.97 -2.82
N VAL A 792 -54.41 -30.57 -2.56
CA VAL A 792 -53.37 -30.30 -3.56
C VAL A 792 -52.36 -31.42 -3.53
N LYS A 793 -52.10 -32.05 -4.68
CA LYS A 793 -51.05 -33.04 -4.89
C LYS A 793 -50.16 -32.62 -6.05
N VAL A 794 -48.87 -32.43 -5.83
CA VAL A 794 -47.94 -32.00 -6.89
C VAL A 794 -47.21 -33.20 -7.46
N ILE A 795 -47.28 -33.33 -8.78
CA ILE A 795 -46.71 -34.43 -9.56
C ILE A 795 -45.31 -34.06 -10.05
N GLY A 796 -45.06 -32.78 -10.32
CA GLY A 796 -43.74 -32.29 -10.70
C GLY A 796 -43.77 -30.81 -11.02
N GLY A 797 -42.59 -30.23 -11.20
CA GLY A 797 -42.47 -28.86 -11.68
C GLY A 797 -41.06 -28.53 -12.13
N GLU A 798 -40.99 -27.50 -12.97
CA GLU A 798 -39.76 -27.00 -13.56
C GLU A 798 -39.80 -25.48 -13.62
N ALA A 799 -38.61 -24.87 -13.62
CA ALA A 799 -38.43 -23.44 -13.81
C ALA A 799 -37.41 -23.21 -14.93
N VAL A 800 -37.78 -22.40 -15.92
CA VAL A 800 -36.96 -22.13 -17.12
C VAL A 800 -36.90 -20.63 -17.37
N GLU A 801 -35.71 -20.15 -17.75
CA GLU A 801 -35.50 -18.77 -18.18
C GLU A 801 -35.79 -18.62 -19.68
N GLU A 802 -36.59 -17.62 -20.05
CA GLU A 802 -36.95 -17.31 -21.44
C GLU A 802 -36.62 -15.84 -21.76
N ASP A 803 -35.99 -15.61 -22.91
CA ASP A 803 -35.76 -14.26 -23.46
C ASP A 803 -36.86 -13.87 -24.43
N ARG A 804 -37.60 -12.79 -24.12
CA ARG A 804 -38.66 -12.28 -25.00
C ARG A 804 -38.54 -10.77 -25.21
N GLY A 805 -38.09 -10.38 -26.41
CA GLY A 805 -37.97 -8.98 -26.81
C GLY A 805 -36.94 -8.18 -26.01
N GLY A 806 -35.82 -8.82 -25.63
CA GLY A 806 -34.76 -8.21 -24.82
C GLY A 806 -35.07 -8.15 -23.32
N ARG A 807 -36.11 -8.86 -22.84
CA ARG A 807 -36.45 -8.99 -21.42
C ARG A 807 -36.34 -10.45 -20.99
N LYS A 808 -35.58 -10.69 -19.92
CA LYS A 808 -35.45 -12.00 -19.26
C LYS A 808 -36.67 -12.28 -18.39
N LEU A 809 -37.36 -13.37 -18.68
CA LEU A 809 -38.53 -13.84 -17.94
C LEU A 809 -38.22 -15.21 -17.30
N LEU A 810 -38.84 -15.48 -16.16
CA LEU A 810 -38.77 -16.79 -15.51
C LEU A 810 -40.14 -17.45 -15.61
N ARG A 811 -40.20 -18.60 -16.25
CA ARG A 811 -41.40 -19.41 -16.39
C ARG A 811 -41.34 -20.57 -15.41
N ILE A 812 -42.25 -20.60 -14.45
CA ILE A 812 -42.42 -21.70 -13.50
C ILE A 812 -43.63 -22.51 -13.95
N ARG A 813 -43.45 -23.80 -14.21
CA ARG A 813 -44.51 -24.74 -14.56
C ARG A 813 -44.64 -25.78 -13.47
N ILE A 814 -45.85 -25.98 -12.96
CA ILE A 814 -46.15 -26.94 -11.90
C ILE A 814 -47.31 -27.82 -12.35
N THR A 815 -47.08 -29.11 -12.44
CA THR A 815 -48.10 -30.11 -12.70
C THR A 815 -48.69 -30.59 -11.38
N ALA A 816 -49.96 -30.32 -11.15
CA ALA A 816 -50.63 -30.68 -9.90
C ALA A 816 -52.04 -31.21 -10.14
N GLU A 817 -52.49 -32.08 -9.24
CA GLU A 817 -53.88 -32.46 -9.07
C GLU A 817 -54.48 -31.65 -7.91
N VAL A 818 -55.48 -30.82 -8.21
CA VAL A 818 -56.17 -30.00 -7.22
C VAL A 818 -57.65 -30.37 -7.24
N ASP A 819 -58.14 -30.93 -6.13
CA ASP A 819 -59.55 -31.38 -5.98
C ASP A 819 -59.98 -32.34 -7.11
N GLY A 820 -59.13 -33.34 -7.40
CA GLY A 820 -59.35 -34.36 -8.42
C GLY A 820 -59.08 -33.92 -9.86
N VAL A 821 -58.67 -32.66 -10.10
CA VAL A 821 -58.39 -32.13 -11.44
C VAL A 821 -56.89 -31.98 -11.65
N ARG A 822 -56.33 -32.80 -12.52
CA ARG A 822 -54.92 -32.72 -12.95
C ARG A 822 -54.74 -31.64 -14.00
N ARG A 823 -53.79 -30.73 -13.78
CA ARG A 823 -53.49 -29.64 -14.70
C ARG A 823 -52.05 -29.14 -14.56
N ASP A 824 -51.56 -28.53 -15.63
CA ASP A 824 -50.31 -27.76 -15.63
C ASP A 824 -50.62 -26.28 -15.39
N TYR A 825 -50.03 -25.76 -14.32
CA TYR A 825 -50.12 -24.37 -13.93
C TYR A 825 -48.83 -23.66 -14.28
N GLU A 826 -48.97 -22.52 -14.95
CA GLU A 826 -47.84 -21.75 -15.45
C GLU A 826 -47.86 -20.34 -14.88
N ILE A 827 -46.70 -19.91 -14.38
CA ILE A 827 -46.47 -18.58 -13.84
C ILE A 827 -45.29 -17.97 -14.58
N THR A 828 -45.49 -16.81 -15.19
CA THR A 828 -44.41 -16.07 -15.85
C THR A 828 -44.01 -14.87 -15.01
N TYR A 829 -42.83 -14.93 -14.40
CA TYR A 829 -42.20 -13.84 -13.67
C TYR A 829 -41.43 -12.91 -14.60
N GLY A 830 -41.62 -11.62 -14.39
CA GLY A 830 -40.87 -10.55 -15.03
C GLY A 830 -40.51 -9.46 -14.03
N ARG A 831 -39.55 -8.61 -14.39
CA ARG A 831 -39.22 -7.39 -13.65
C ARG A 831 -40.07 -6.22 -14.15
N TYR A 832 -40.70 -5.50 -13.23
CA TYR A 832 -41.56 -4.35 -13.54
C TYR A 832 -41.25 -3.14 -12.65
N GLY A 833 -41.43 -1.93 -13.17
CA GLY A 833 -41.27 -0.69 -12.40
C GLY A 833 -39.85 -0.51 -11.85
N LYS A 834 -39.71 -0.33 -10.52
CA LYS A 834 -38.43 -0.24 -9.79
C LYS A 834 -37.78 -1.61 -9.57
N ASN A 835 -37.71 -2.44 -10.62
CA ASN A 835 -37.17 -3.80 -10.59
C ASN A 835 -37.93 -4.82 -9.70
N GLU A 836 -39.24 -4.63 -9.52
CA GLU A 836 -40.08 -5.54 -8.72
C GLU A 836 -40.32 -6.86 -9.48
N ALA A 837 -40.09 -8.00 -8.83
CA ALA A 837 -40.40 -9.32 -9.39
C ALA A 837 -41.90 -9.62 -9.26
N ARG A 838 -42.60 -9.74 -10.39
CA ARG A 838 -44.02 -10.14 -10.41
C ARG A 838 -44.28 -11.26 -11.41
N GLY A 839 -44.98 -12.29 -10.94
CA GLY A 839 -45.45 -13.44 -11.67
C GLY A 839 -46.90 -13.27 -12.11
N ARG A 840 -47.17 -13.49 -13.39
CA ARG A 840 -48.54 -13.48 -13.93
C ARG A 840 -48.93 -14.87 -14.40
N ALA A 841 -50.13 -15.29 -14.02
CA ALA A 841 -50.79 -16.48 -14.50
C ALA A 841 -52.21 -16.12 -14.97
N TYR A 842 -52.76 -16.89 -15.91
CA TYR A 842 -54.09 -16.65 -16.47
C TYR A 842 -54.94 -17.91 -16.40
N ALA A 843 -56.19 -17.75 -15.98
CA ALA A 843 -57.14 -18.84 -15.93
C ALA A 843 -57.63 -19.23 -17.34
N SER A 844 -57.74 -20.53 -17.61
CA SER A 844 -58.18 -21.06 -18.90
C SER A 844 -59.69 -21.25 -18.95
N ALA A 845 -60.28 -20.90 -20.09
CA ALA A 845 -61.70 -21.16 -20.36
C ALA A 845 -62.01 -22.65 -20.54
N GLU A 846 -61.00 -23.40 -21.00
CA GLU A 846 -61.08 -24.84 -21.32
C GLU A 846 -60.85 -25.71 -20.07
N ALA A 847 -60.53 -25.09 -18.94
CA ALA A 847 -60.38 -25.77 -17.67
C ALA A 847 -61.73 -26.35 -17.20
N PRO A 848 -61.75 -27.55 -16.58
CA PRO A 848 -62.97 -28.09 -15.98
C PRO A 848 -63.58 -27.13 -14.95
N GLY A 849 -64.83 -26.72 -15.16
CA GLY A 849 -65.51 -25.72 -14.32
C GLY A 849 -65.28 -24.25 -14.72
N GLY A 850 -64.60 -24.00 -15.84
CA GLY A 850 -64.37 -22.66 -16.40
C GLY A 850 -63.32 -21.84 -15.65
N LYS A 851 -63.18 -20.57 -16.05
CA LYS A 851 -62.10 -19.67 -15.60
C LYS A 851 -62.10 -19.40 -14.08
N GLU A 852 -63.26 -19.29 -13.45
CA GLU A 852 -63.35 -19.00 -12.01
C GLU A 852 -62.87 -20.19 -11.17
N ALA A 853 -63.36 -21.40 -11.47
CA ALA A 853 -62.91 -22.62 -10.78
C ALA A 853 -61.41 -22.86 -10.98
N ASP A 854 -60.88 -22.52 -12.15
CA ASP A 854 -59.46 -22.62 -12.44
C ASP A 854 -58.59 -21.64 -11.65
N ALA A 855 -59.04 -20.38 -11.52
CA ALA A 855 -58.36 -19.37 -10.71
C ALA A 855 -58.35 -19.75 -9.23
N GLU A 856 -59.42 -20.36 -8.71
CA GLU A 856 -59.48 -20.87 -7.34
C GLU A 856 -58.52 -22.04 -7.11
N ARG A 857 -58.48 -23.03 -8.03
CA ARG A 857 -57.53 -24.15 -7.92
C ARG A 857 -56.07 -23.69 -7.99
N PHE A 858 -55.77 -22.72 -8.85
CA PHE A 858 -54.45 -22.10 -8.89
C PHE A 858 -54.11 -21.39 -7.57
N SER A 859 -55.07 -20.66 -6.99
CA SER A 859 -54.87 -19.98 -5.71
C SER A 859 -54.62 -20.97 -4.58
N ALA A 860 -55.33 -22.10 -4.57
CA ALA A 860 -55.10 -23.21 -3.63
C ALA A 860 -53.70 -23.82 -3.80
N LEU A 861 -53.25 -24.08 -5.03
CA LEU A 861 -51.91 -24.58 -5.30
C LEU A 861 -50.82 -23.62 -4.76
N VAL A 862 -50.94 -22.33 -5.06
CA VAL A 862 -49.96 -21.32 -4.64
C VAL A 862 -49.96 -21.15 -3.13
N GLU A 863 -51.12 -21.12 -2.47
CA GLU A 863 -51.22 -21.07 -1.00
C GLU A 863 -50.66 -22.33 -0.34
N ALA A 864 -50.90 -23.51 -0.93
CA ALA A 864 -50.35 -24.77 -0.42
C ALA A 864 -48.81 -24.74 -0.44
N LEU A 865 -48.23 -24.31 -1.55
CA LEU A 865 -46.79 -24.32 -1.77
C LEU A 865 -46.03 -23.19 -1.07
N THR A 866 -46.63 -22.01 -0.96
CA THR A 866 -45.94 -20.79 -0.49
C THR A 866 -46.48 -20.25 0.84
N GLY A 867 -47.64 -20.75 1.30
CA GLY A 867 -48.35 -20.22 2.47
C GLY A 867 -49.02 -18.86 2.24
N ARG A 868 -49.00 -18.33 1.01
CA ARG A 868 -49.50 -17.02 0.64
C ARG A 868 -50.46 -17.13 -0.55
N ARG A 869 -51.54 -16.33 -0.53
CA ARG A 869 -52.52 -16.29 -1.62
C ARG A 869 -52.13 -15.30 -2.71
N PRO A 870 -52.24 -15.68 -4.00
CA PRO A 870 -52.06 -14.75 -5.10
C PRO A 870 -53.24 -13.78 -5.19
N ARG A 871 -53.02 -12.60 -5.77
CA ARG A 871 -54.10 -11.63 -6.01
C ARG A 871 -54.82 -12.00 -7.30
N VAL A 872 -56.15 -12.06 -7.27
CA VAL A 872 -56.96 -12.40 -8.45
C VAL A 872 -57.65 -11.15 -8.99
N TYR A 873 -57.42 -10.85 -10.27
CA TYR A 873 -57.98 -9.70 -10.97
C TYR A 873 -58.89 -10.13 -12.12
N ARG A 874 -60.13 -9.65 -12.12
CA ARG A 874 -61.07 -9.79 -13.25
C ARG A 874 -60.85 -8.66 -14.25
N MET A 875 -60.43 -9.00 -15.47
CA MET A 875 -60.09 -8.06 -16.53
C MET A 875 -61.22 -7.90 -17.57
N LYS A 876 -61.11 -6.84 -18.38
CA LYS A 876 -61.98 -6.62 -19.56
C LYS A 876 -61.93 -7.83 -20.51
N LYS A 877 -63.06 -8.16 -21.14
CA LYS A 877 -63.26 -9.35 -22.01
C LYS A 877 -63.24 -10.70 -21.25
N GLY A 878 -63.57 -10.72 -19.96
CA GLY A 878 -63.76 -11.96 -19.19
C GLY A 878 -62.48 -12.77 -18.98
N LYS A 879 -61.31 -12.12 -18.95
CA LYS A 879 -60.03 -12.76 -18.58
C LYS A 879 -59.82 -12.65 -17.07
N ILE A 880 -59.32 -13.70 -16.43
CA ILE A 880 -58.94 -13.68 -15.01
C ILE A 880 -57.43 -13.83 -14.93
N MET A 881 -56.77 -12.90 -14.25
CA MET A 881 -55.32 -12.87 -14.06
C MET A 881 -55.01 -13.07 -12.58
N MET A 882 -54.12 -13.99 -12.27
CA MET A 882 -53.56 -14.19 -10.95
C MET A 882 -52.16 -13.55 -10.89
N ASP A 883 -51.95 -12.67 -9.92
CA ASP A 883 -50.73 -11.90 -9.72
C ASP A 883 -49.98 -12.41 -8.48
N CYS A 884 -48.80 -12.97 -8.71
CA CYS A 884 -47.89 -13.49 -7.70
C CYS A 884 -46.77 -12.46 -7.47
N TYR A 885 -46.73 -11.84 -6.28
CA TYR A 885 -45.64 -10.94 -5.89
C TYR A 885 -44.39 -11.71 -5.41
N GLU A 886 -43.29 -11.01 -5.19
CA GLU A 886 -41.98 -11.54 -4.75
C GLU A 886 -42.04 -12.56 -3.61
N GLY A 887 -42.93 -12.37 -2.64
CA GLY A 887 -43.11 -13.32 -1.53
C GLY A 887 -43.58 -14.72 -1.93
N HIS A 888 -44.26 -14.87 -3.07
CA HIS A 888 -44.57 -16.18 -3.62
C HIS A 888 -43.34 -16.81 -4.27
N LEU A 889 -42.50 -15.99 -4.92
CA LEU A 889 -41.24 -16.42 -5.52
C LEU A 889 -40.26 -16.90 -4.43
N GLU A 890 -40.19 -16.20 -3.28
CA GLU A 890 -39.48 -16.67 -2.07
C GLU A 890 -40.01 -18.03 -1.58
N GLY A 891 -41.33 -18.23 -1.60
CA GLY A 891 -41.94 -19.52 -1.25
C GLY A 891 -41.55 -20.63 -2.22
N PHE A 892 -41.54 -20.36 -3.53
CA PHE A 892 -41.13 -21.34 -4.54
C PHE A 892 -39.63 -21.70 -4.47
N ARG A 893 -38.77 -20.79 -4.00
CA ARG A 893 -37.33 -21.06 -3.79
C ARG A 893 -37.04 -22.15 -2.77
N ARG A 894 -38.01 -22.56 -1.95
CA ARG A 894 -37.84 -23.66 -0.99
C ARG A 894 -37.72 -25.02 -1.66
N TYR A 895 -38.16 -25.15 -2.91
CA TYR A 895 -38.19 -26.42 -3.64
C TYR A 895 -36.97 -26.57 -4.55
N ALA A 896 -36.25 -27.68 -4.43
CA ALA A 896 -35.00 -27.95 -5.13
C ALA A 896 -35.15 -27.86 -6.66
N GLU A 897 -36.29 -28.30 -7.19
CA GLU A 897 -36.59 -28.32 -8.62
C GLU A 897 -36.74 -26.90 -9.22
N LEU A 898 -36.97 -25.89 -8.39
CA LEU A 898 -37.19 -24.50 -8.82
C LEU A 898 -36.06 -23.56 -8.39
N ALA A 899 -35.40 -23.85 -7.26
CA ALA A 899 -34.48 -22.93 -6.58
C ALA A 899 -33.35 -22.40 -7.47
N ASP A 900 -32.65 -23.29 -8.19
CA ASP A 900 -31.49 -22.93 -9.02
C ASP A 900 -31.88 -22.00 -10.18
N ALA A 901 -32.98 -22.31 -10.86
CA ALA A 901 -33.47 -21.50 -11.99
C ALA A 901 -34.03 -20.15 -11.52
N ILE A 902 -34.70 -20.11 -10.36
CA ILE A 902 -35.13 -18.85 -9.75
C ILE A 902 -33.91 -18.00 -9.39
N GLU A 903 -32.87 -18.59 -8.79
CA GLU A 903 -31.67 -17.86 -8.40
C GLU A 903 -30.91 -17.30 -9.59
N LYS A 904 -30.70 -18.14 -10.61
CA LYS A 904 -30.05 -17.72 -11.85
C LYS A 904 -30.82 -16.58 -12.52
N TRP A 905 -32.14 -16.67 -12.63
CA TRP A 905 -32.94 -15.59 -13.21
C TRP A 905 -32.86 -14.30 -12.38
N LEU A 906 -32.81 -14.40 -11.05
CA LEU A 906 -32.66 -13.22 -10.19
C LEU A 906 -31.26 -12.60 -10.32
N GLU A 907 -30.22 -13.39 -10.57
CA GLU A 907 -28.87 -12.91 -10.88
C GLU A 907 -28.85 -12.18 -12.24
N GLU A 908 -29.44 -12.79 -13.26
CA GLU A 908 -29.37 -12.32 -14.64
C GLU A 908 -30.33 -11.14 -14.94
N SER A 909 -31.44 -11.03 -14.22
CA SER A 909 -32.45 -9.96 -14.40
C SER A 909 -32.22 -8.70 -13.56
N SER A 910 -31.20 -8.70 -12.69
CA SER A 910 -30.88 -7.56 -11.80
C SER A 910 -29.85 -6.57 -12.38
N ARG A 911 -29.28 -6.86 -13.56
CA ARG A 911 -28.40 -5.98 -14.34
C ARG A 911 -29.22 -5.17 -15.35
#